data_AF-A0A4V5N6V9-F1
#
_entry.id   AF-A0A4V5N6V9-F1
#
_cell.length_a   1.000
_cell.length_b   1.000
_cell.length_c   1.000
_cell.angle_alpha   90.00
_cell.angle_beta   90.00
_cell.angle_gamma   90.00
#
_symmetry.space_group_name_H-M   'P 1'
#
loop_
_entity.id
_entity.type
_entity.pdbx_description
1 polymer ?
#
loop_
_entity_poly.entity_id
_entity_poly.type
_entity_poly.pdbx_seq_one_letter_code
_entity_poly.pdbx_strand_id
1 'polypeptide(L)'
;MAETILSQGVGYGIILGFGALFALGMWYLSILLARFQNEVQGSEMFMTAKRSVKTGLVASAVVSSWTIAATLLTSSTWCYEYGVSGAYFYGAGATVQIFVFAVAAMELKRRAPGAHTFLELARIRYGKAGHITFITYSTIYAIINCVNILVGGSAVFTALTGMNVVAGAEISMSVWLLPVGVVIYTLTGGIKATILTDYSHTVVIYAMVLAGLFIVYTRSDILGSPDVVYDRLRAAAKIAPVPGNAGGEYLTMHSQDGVLLGVLFQKAITADPSATLPGYMIGGLSWFSIPFCLATTFGLAARAMQGLPEMHTITTKDITQGLAMPYAAQALMGTGGAVFVLLMIFMACTAGFSADIVSVAAVFTYDVYGAYINPTASGVKLLRMSHLAVVIWSICMAIIATGITHTTIGVNYLVTCMGIFTSCAVWPFYSTTLWERQNKTAVIVAPIAGSLTAIACWLGSTHALYGTVSIATTSNIIPLIIGNGVSIISGALYSIICTFAFGADDFDWNRLKTEIHIADDSDVKGLTSEQAAQEKSHELLTPQQDLDLRRGKVKAMAIAAVLCLIFVILWPMPMYGTKYIFSRGFFKFWVALTFLWAFGAAFTITIMPLVQGRKTIKLFFTTMIFGKTPKATATLEGVGVEGREDFDYRGRSWPNGARAAFAFTIDNMGEAADLDRNLWPDSQPIGSHHSVTEVLPLFLALLKKYDVPATYFIESWNLSVYPKAVQRIAAAGIEIAWHAYRHEAWSKLDTTAEQDNFTRSFDAMSEFTGGAKGTIGPYRGFRPPGGIIHGDRTLKLCREHGLGYISPSAEQGAVVKLDGGADSIAVLPFKWRTVDAYYYMDAFAGLRKTKGELPEEAQGPDVLARKYIEEIDNVIETGGYLSTLFHPFLTNTPERLQAMEQVLRHLVQRRDEGDVHFWKTGGIGDSVIKSDLGLGHESAGIVVKTGRNVRRLKIGDRVALECGIPCSKPTCEACRTGRYNGCPDIIFYSSPPIHGTLRRYHVHPEAWLHVLPDSISYEEGALLEPLSVALAGIERSGLRLGDPLVICGAGPIGMVSLLAAHAAGAAPIVITDLDENRLAMAKRLVPRVRTIQIQRDAHAKANAELIKGALGCEAKLDFQSIPFMHASFREIDIRCQFRYKETYPKAIMLISEGLIDLKPLVTHRFALEQGREAFEAASDPSAKAVKVQLLDE
;
A
#
# COMPACT_ATOMS: atom_id res chain seq x y z
N MET A 1 52.71 -21.43 28.55
CA MET A 1 51.43 -21.04 27.92
C MET A 1 51.74 -20.69 26.47
N ALA A 2 50.90 -21.08 25.51
CA ALA A 2 51.07 -20.60 24.14
C ALA A 2 50.83 -19.08 24.11
N GLU A 3 51.64 -18.36 23.36
CA GLU A 3 51.49 -16.91 23.20
C GLU A 3 50.23 -16.64 22.36
N THR A 4 49.32 -15.83 22.89
CA THR A 4 48.00 -15.61 22.26
C THR A 4 48.08 -14.44 21.29
N ILE A 5 47.41 -14.57 20.14
CA ILE A 5 47.56 -13.67 18.97
C ILE A 5 47.20 -12.22 19.32
N LEU A 6 46.24 -12.04 20.23
CA LEU A 6 45.83 -10.77 20.81
C LEU A 6 45.84 -10.89 22.34
N SER A 7 45.99 -9.77 23.03
CA SER A 7 45.85 -9.75 24.49
C SER A 7 44.37 -9.89 24.92
N GLN A 8 44.15 -10.44 26.11
CA GLN A 8 42.81 -10.55 26.71
C GLN A 8 42.08 -9.20 26.74
N GLY A 9 42.81 -8.09 26.93
CA GLY A 9 42.26 -6.73 26.93
C GLY A 9 41.57 -6.34 25.62
N VAL A 10 42.03 -6.84 24.46
CA VAL A 10 41.36 -6.62 23.17
C VAL A 10 40.01 -7.35 23.15
N GLY A 11 39.96 -8.58 23.64
CA GLY A 11 38.72 -9.35 23.73
C GLY A 11 37.69 -8.70 24.66
N TYR A 12 38.10 -8.29 25.87
CA TYR A 12 37.23 -7.55 26.79
C TYR A 12 36.81 -6.20 26.20
N GLY A 13 37.70 -5.51 25.48
CA GLY A 13 37.39 -4.26 24.78
C GLY A 13 36.30 -4.42 23.71
N ILE A 14 36.28 -5.54 23.00
CA ILE A 14 35.20 -5.86 22.04
C ILE A 14 33.91 -6.21 22.78
N ILE A 15 33.92 -7.21 23.68
CA ILE A 15 32.67 -7.69 24.30
C ILE A 15 32.03 -6.64 25.21
N LEU A 16 32.81 -6.01 26.08
CA LEU A 16 32.31 -5.01 27.03
C LEU A 16 32.30 -3.60 26.44
N GLY A 17 33.39 -3.16 25.82
CA GLY A 17 33.53 -1.79 25.33
C GLY A 17 32.65 -1.52 24.10
N PHE A 18 32.89 -2.26 23.02
CA PHE A 18 32.07 -2.14 21.81
C PHE A 18 30.63 -2.62 22.05
N GLY A 19 30.44 -3.69 22.84
CA GLY A 19 29.10 -4.14 23.24
C GLY A 19 28.29 -3.12 24.02
N ALA A 20 28.89 -2.40 24.98
CA ALA A 20 28.22 -1.32 25.70
C ALA A 20 27.94 -0.11 24.81
N LEU A 21 28.89 0.29 23.95
CA LEU A 21 28.69 1.37 22.97
C LEU A 21 27.50 1.06 22.04
N PHE A 22 27.43 -0.17 21.54
CA PHE A 22 26.35 -0.62 20.67
C PHE A 22 25.01 -0.68 21.41
N ALA A 23 24.96 -1.27 22.60
CA ALA A 23 23.74 -1.35 23.41
C ALA A 23 23.22 0.05 23.81
N LEU A 24 24.09 0.97 24.24
CA LEU A 24 23.74 2.35 24.57
C LEU A 24 23.27 3.14 23.33
N GLY A 25 23.91 2.94 22.18
CA GLY A 25 23.52 3.55 20.92
C GLY A 25 22.11 3.10 20.48
N MET A 26 21.84 1.80 20.55
CA MET A 26 20.53 1.24 20.21
C MET A 26 19.43 1.62 21.22
N TRP A 27 19.76 1.69 22.51
CA TRP A 27 18.88 2.21 23.56
C TRP A 27 18.50 3.67 23.31
N TYR A 28 19.49 4.53 23.07
CA TYR A 28 19.27 5.96 22.79
C TYR A 28 18.45 6.17 21.52
N LEU A 29 18.73 5.41 20.46
CA LEU A 29 17.97 5.45 19.21
C LEU A 29 16.51 5.00 19.41
N SER A 30 16.28 4.00 20.28
CA SER A 30 14.93 3.54 20.63
C SER A 30 14.13 4.61 21.39
N ILE A 31 14.76 5.33 22.32
CA ILE A 31 14.16 6.47 23.02
C ILE A 31 13.83 7.61 22.05
N LEU A 32 14.75 7.93 21.14
CA LEU A 32 14.55 8.97 20.12
C LEU A 32 13.37 8.64 19.20
N LEU A 33 13.27 7.38 18.74
CA LEU A 33 12.17 6.91 17.90
C LEU A 33 10.84 6.93 18.65
N ALA A 34 10.79 6.45 19.89
CA ALA A 34 9.59 6.48 20.71
C ALA A 34 9.08 7.92 20.92
N ARG A 35 9.98 8.85 21.24
CA ARG A 35 9.66 10.28 21.39
C ARG A 35 9.21 10.94 20.08
N PHE A 36 9.79 10.54 18.94
CA PHE A 36 9.45 11.11 17.64
C PHE A 36 8.13 10.56 17.06
N GLN A 37 7.81 9.29 17.32
CA GLN A 37 6.56 8.65 16.87
C GLN A 37 5.40 8.82 17.87
N ASN A 38 5.65 9.39 19.05
CA ASN A 38 4.73 9.40 20.20
C ASN A 38 4.28 7.98 20.60
N GLU A 39 5.20 7.02 20.52
CA GLU A 39 4.95 5.60 20.79
C GLU A 39 5.15 5.26 22.27
N VAL A 40 4.15 4.59 22.86
CA VAL A 40 4.21 4.06 24.22
C VAL A 40 4.47 2.56 24.20
N GLN A 41 5.34 2.10 25.10
CA GLN A 41 5.80 0.70 25.17
C GLN A 41 4.82 -0.16 25.98
N GLY A 42 3.80 -0.69 25.29
CA GLY A 42 2.94 -1.78 25.77
C GLY A 42 3.48 -3.18 25.44
N SER A 43 2.78 -4.24 25.85
CA SER A 43 3.18 -5.62 25.54
C SER A 43 3.08 -5.92 24.04
N GLU A 44 2.08 -5.37 23.33
CA GLU A 44 1.96 -5.49 21.87
C GLU A 44 3.11 -4.80 21.16
N MET A 45 3.46 -3.59 21.60
CA MET A 45 4.58 -2.83 21.02
C MET A 45 5.91 -3.56 21.21
N PHE A 46 6.12 -4.14 22.39
CA PHE A 46 7.34 -4.86 22.74
C PHE A 46 7.48 -6.17 21.93
N MET A 47 6.37 -6.89 21.69
CA MET A 47 6.40 -8.24 21.12
C MET A 47 6.11 -8.32 19.62
N THR A 48 5.30 -7.41 19.05
CA THR A 48 4.92 -7.43 17.62
C THR A 48 5.31 -6.17 16.83
N ALA A 49 5.84 -5.14 17.51
CA ALA A 49 6.10 -3.81 16.96
C ALA A 49 4.89 -3.19 16.21
N LYS A 50 3.67 -3.59 16.60
CA LYS A 50 2.40 -3.24 15.93
C LYS A 50 2.44 -3.51 14.41
N ARG A 51 3.24 -4.52 14.01
CA ARG A 51 3.49 -4.95 12.63
C ARG A 51 3.85 -3.82 11.65
N SER A 52 4.42 -2.73 12.17
CA SER A 52 4.73 -1.48 11.44
C SER A 52 5.97 -1.55 10.52
N VAL A 53 6.69 -2.68 10.53
CA VAL A 53 8.00 -2.83 9.91
C VAL A 53 7.90 -3.07 8.40
N LYS A 54 8.66 -2.29 7.62
CA LYS A 54 8.69 -2.37 6.15
C LYS A 54 9.55 -3.52 5.64
N THR A 55 9.25 -3.98 4.42
CA THR A 55 9.88 -5.10 3.73
C THR A 55 11.41 -5.11 3.75
N GLY A 56 12.09 -3.96 3.60
CA GLY A 56 13.54 -3.90 3.62
C GLY A 56 14.14 -4.24 4.99
N LEU A 57 13.58 -3.68 6.08
CA LEU A 57 14.02 -3.98 7.44
C LEU A 57 13.76 -5.44 7.80
N VAL A 58 12.64 -6.00 7.34
CA VAL A 58 12.30 -7.43 7.49
C VAL A 58 13.32 -8.31 6.76
N ALA A 59 13.69 -7.98 5.53
CA ALA A 59 14.75 -8.71 4.82
C ALA A 59 16.09 -8.67 5.58
N SER A 60 16.41 -7.53 6.21
CA SER A 60 17.58 -7.40 7.10
C SER A 60 17.49 -8.29 8.34
N ALA A 61 16.34 -8.32 9.02
CA ALA A 61 16.11 -9.17 10.20
C ALA A 61 16.21 -10.67 9.86
N VAL A 62 15.68 -11.09 8.71
CA VAL A 62 15.84 -12.47 8.19
C VAL A 62 17.32 -12.78 7.94
N VAL A 63 18.11 -11.87 7.36
CA VAL A 63 19.56 -12.10 7.21
C VAL A 63 20.25 -12.16 8.57
N SER A 64 19.91 -11.27 9.51
CA SER A 64 20.56 -11.16 10.81
C SER A 64 20.35 -12.40 11.68
N SER A 65 19.09 -12.79 11.90
CA SER A 65 18.70 -13.93 12.74
C SER A 65 19.31 -15.27 12.29
N TRP A 66 19.50 -15.47 10.98
CA TRP A 66 20.15 -16.66 10.42
C TRP A 66 21.69 -16.54 10.36
N THR A 67 22.28 -15.38 10.64
CA THR A 67 23.73 -15.16 10.63
C THR A 67 24.31 -15.34 12.04
N ILE A 68 24.33 -16.59 12.50
CA ILE A 68 24.92 -16.98 13.78
C ILE A 68 26.41 -17.31 13.65
N ALA A 69 27.16 -17.36 14.77
CA ALA A 69 28.59 -17.69 14.74
C ALA A 69 28.87 -19.05 14.04
N ALA A 70 28.01 -20.05 14.24
CA ALA A 70 28.09 -21.33 13.55
C ALA A 70 27.91 -21.21 12.01
N THR A 71 27.06 -20.30 11.51
CA THR A 71 26.90 -20.02 10.08
C THR A 71 28.24 -19.62 9.46
N LEU A 72 29.02 -18.80 10.16
CA LEU A 72 30.31 -18.29 9.65
C LEU A 72 31.43 -19.35 9.78
N LEU A 73 31.49 -20.03 10.93
CA LEU A 73 32.56 -20.97 11.26
C LEU A 73 32.39 -22.32 10.55
N THR A 74 31.21 -22.93 10.60
CA THR A 74 30.95 -24.25 10.01
C THR A 74 31.01 -24.21 8.49
N SER A 75 30.41 -23.21 7.84
CA SER A 75 30.47 -23.07 6.37
C SER A 75 31.91 -22.93 5.86
N SER A 76 32.73 -22.10 6.52
CA SER A 76 34.14 -21.91 6.18
C SER A 76 34.96 -23.19 6.41
N THR A 77 34.64 -23.96 7.45
CA THR A 77 35.29 -25.24 7.76
C THR A 77 34.93 -26.31 6.73
N TRP A 78 33.66 -26.41 6.32
CA TRP A 78 33.24 -27.32 5.26
C TRP A 78 33.85 -26.95 3.90
N CYS A 79 34.10 -25.66 3.64
CA CYS A 79 34.82 -25.25 2.45
C CYS A 79 36.32 -25.61 2.51
N TYR A 80 36.93 -25.56 3.70
CA TYR A 80 38.30 -26.03 3.93
C TYR A 80 38.44 -27.55 3.73
N GLU A 81 37.46 -28.34 4.20
CA GLU A 81 37.47 -29.80 4.09
C GLU A 81 37.08 -30.30 2.68
N TYR A 82 35.95 -29.84 2.14
CA TYR A 82 35.32 -30.40 0.92
C TYR A 82 35.45 -29.50 -0.32
N GLY A 83 36.01 -28.30 -0.18
CA GLY A 83 36.18 -27.32 -1.25
C GLY A 83 34.92 -26.52 -1.57
N VAL A 84 34.82 -26.02 -2.81
CA VAL A 84 33.70 -25.16 -3.27
C VAL A 84 32.32 -25.79 -3.08
N SER A 85 32.23 -27.13 -3.13
CA SER A 85 31.01 -27.87 -2.88
C SER A 85 30.49 -27.67 -1.44
N GLY A 86 31.38 -27.70 -0.44
CA GLY A 86 31.02 -27.52 0.97
C GLY A 86 30.44 -26.13 1.27
N ALA A 87 31.05 -25.07 0.73
CA ALA A 87 30.53 -23.70 0.82
C ALA A 87 29.13 -23.56 0.18
N TYR A 88 28.97 -24.11 -1.03
CA TYR A 88 27.72 -24.01 -1.76
C TYR A 88 26.58 -24.76 -1.06
N PHE A 89 26.80 -26.03 -0.68
CA PHE A 89 25.74 -26.86 -0.10
C PHE A 89 25.31 -26.43 1.30
N TYR A 90 26.22 -25.85 2.11
CA TYR A 90 25.84 -25.19 3.36
C TYR A 90 24.86 -24.04 3.11
N GLY A 91 25.27 -23.08 2.26
CA GLY A 91 24.46 -21.90 1.95
C GLY A 91 23.14 -22.26 1.28
N ALA A 92 23.17 -23.12 0.25
CA ALA A 92 21.98 -23.52 -0.50
C ALA A 92 21.00 -24.32 0.37
N GLY A 93 21.51 -25.23 1.22
CA GLY A 93 20.68 -26.08 2.09
C GLY A 93 19.81 -25.26 3.04
N ALA A 94 20.40 -24.31 3.76
CA ALA A 94 19.67 -23.42 4.66
C ALA A 94 18.82 -22.36 3.92
N THR A 95 19.30 -21.83 2.79
CA THR A 95 18.52 -20.84 1.99
C THR A 95 17.19 -21.42 1.50
N VAL A 96 17.17 -22.69 1.09
CA VAL A 96 15.95 -23.43 0.71
C VAL A 96 14.92 -23.45 1.86
N GLN A 97 15.37 -23.59 3.10
CA GLN A 97 14.48 -23.60 4.26
C GLN A 97 13.79 -22.25 4.47
N ILE A 98 14.52 -21.14 4.29
CA ILE A 98 13.99 -19.77 4.40
C ILE A 98 12.83 -19.57 3.40
N PHE A 99 12.97 -20.09 2.18
CA PHE A 99 11.92 -20.01 1.16
C PHE A 99 10.68 -20.85 1.49
N VAL A 100 10.86 -22.07 2.02
CA VAL A 100 9.75 -22.93 2.44
C VAL A 100 9.03 -22.33 3.65
N PHE A 101 9.77 -21.79 4.61
CA PHE A 101 9.23 -21.16 5.82
C PHE A 101 8.38 -19.93 5.52
N ALA A 102 8.77 -19.11 4.54
CA ALA A 102 8.00 -17.93 4.12
C ALA A 102 6.53 -18.28 3.81
N VAL A 103 6.25 -19.45 3.22
CA VAL A 103 4.89 -19.92 2.91
C VAL A 103 4.08 -20.22 4.18
N ALA A 104 4.69 -20.82 5.20
CA ALA A 104 4.03 -21.09 6.48
C ALA A 104 3.80 -19.80 7.27
N ALA A 105 4.76 -18.88 7.27
CA ALA A 105 4.60 -17.55 7.88
C ALA A 105 3.45 -16.74 7.25
N MET A 106 3.27 -16.82 5.92
CA MET A 106 2.11 -16.26 5.23
C MET A 106 0.80 -16.86 5.73
N GLU A 107 0.71 -18.19 5.78
CA GLU A 107 -0.53 -18.87 6.08
C GLU A 107 -0.90 -18.75 7.56
N LEU A 108 0.10 -18.69 8.47
CA LEU A 108 -0.09 -18.30 9.87
C LEU A 108 -0.72 -16.91 9.96
N LYS A 109 -0.09 -15.88 9.35
CA LYS A 109 -0.62 -14.50 9.39
C LYS A 109 -2.02 -14.41 8.79
N ARG A 110 -2.33 -15.22 7.78
CA ARG A 110 -3.64 -15.27 7.12
C ARG A 110 -4.74 -15.94 7.98
N ARG A 111 -4.40 -17.03 8.66
CA ARG A 111 -5.36 -17.85 9.44
C ARG A 111 -5.52 -17.37 10.88
N ALA A 112 -4.43 -16.94 11.49
CA ALA A 112 -4.32 -16.50 12.88
C ALA A 112 -3.72 -15.08 12.97
N PRO A 113 -4.39 -14.04 12.42
CA PRO A 113 -3.87 -12.68 12.45
C PRO A 113 -3.79 -12.08 13.86
N GLY A 114 -4.46 -12.64 14.86
CA GLY A 114 -4.35 -12.18 16.26
C GLY A 114 -3.17 -12.76 17.06
N ALA A 115 -2.40 -13.71 16.49
CA ALA A 115 -1.41 -14.47 17.26
C ALA A 115 -0.12 -13.69 17.55
N HIS A 116 0.42 -13.90 18.75
CA HIS A 116 1.77 -13.51 19.17
C HIS A 116 2.77 -14.61 18.87
N THR A 117 2.37 -15.87 19.03
CA THR A 117 3.22 -17.02 18.75
C THR A 117 2.52 -18.05 17.86
N PHE A 118 3.31 -18.93 17.24
CA PHE A 118 2.77 -20.07 16.53
C PHE A 118 2.09 -21.10 17.47
N LEU A 119 2.48 -21.15 18.75
CA LEU A 119 2.06 -22.24 19.64
C LEU A 119 0.62 -22.06 20.14
N GLU A 120 0.13 -20.82 20.21
CA GLU A 120 -1.29 -20.49 20.46
C GLU A 120 -2.24 -21.18 19.46
N LEU A 121 -1.86 -21.26 18.19
CA LEU A 121 -2.58 -22.00 17.14
C LEU A 121 -2.67 -23.49 17.50
N ALA A 122 -1.57 -24.10 17.94
CA ALA A 122 -1.55 -25.50 18.37
C ALA A 122 -2.37 -25.73 19.65
N ARG A 123 -2.45 -24.74 20.55
CA ARG A 123 -3.32 -24.75 21.74
C ARG A 123 -4.80 -24.84 21.36
N ILE A 124 -5.27 -24.00 20.45
CA ILE A 124 -6.67 -23.98 20.00
C ILE A 124 -7.02 -25.24 19.21
N ARG A 125 -6.10 -25.69 18.34
CA ARG A 125 -6.34 -26.80 17.43
C ARG A 125 -6.24 -28.18 18.10
N TYR A 126 -5.28 -28.41 18.99
CA TYR A 126 -5.00 -29.73 19.58
C TYR A 126 -5.19 -29.80 21.10
N GLY A 127 -5.54 -28.68 21.73
CA GLY A 127 -5.65 -28.55 23.17
C GLY A 127 -4.31 -28.66 23.89
N LYS A 128 -4.38 -28.69 25.23
CA LYS A 128 -3.23 -28.63 26.14
C LYS A 128 -2.10 -29.63 25.84
N ALA A 129 -2.43 -30.86 25.44
CA ALA A 129 -1.41 -31.90 25.20
C ALA A 129 -0.60 -31.66 23.91
N GLY A 130 -1.24 -31.24 22.81
CA GLY A 130 -0.52 -30.87 21.59
C GLY A 130 0.32 -29.61 21.79
N HIS A 131 -0.24 -28.63 22.51
CA HIS A 131 0.46 -27.41 22.87
C HIS A 131 1.76 -27.66 23.66
N ILE A 132 1.67 -28.41 24.76
CA ILE A 132 2.84 -28.78 25.59
C ILE A 132 3.90 -29.51 24.75
N THR A 133 3.47 -30.41 23.85
CA THR A 133 4.41 -31.14 22.96
C THR A 133 5.22 -30.15 22.10
N PHE A 134 4.58 -29.21 21.42
CA PHE A 134 5.31 -28.22 20.62
C PHE A 134 6.09 -27.20 21.46
N ILE A 135 5.64 -26.81 22.65
CA ILE A 135 6.45 -26.02 23.59
C ILE A 135 7.74 -26.78 23.91
N THR A 136 7.67 -28.08 24.25
CA THR A 136 8.85 -28.88 24.57
C THR A 136 9.84 -28.95 23.40
N TYR A 137 9.37 -29.23 22.19
CA TYR A 137 10.25 -29.29 21.00
C TYR A 137 10.87 -27.93 20.65
N SER A 138 10.09 -26.84 20.74
CA SER A 138 10.58 -25.48 20.48
C SER A 138 11.62 -25.06 21.53
N THR A 139 11.40 -25.40 22.80
CA THR A 139 12.37 -25.14 23.88
C THR A 139 13.64 -25.96 23.69
N ILE A 140 13.57 -27.26 23.35
CA ILE A 140 14.76 -28.08 23.08
C ILE A 140 15.60 -27.48 21.94
N TYR A 141 14.94 -27.07 20.85
CA TYR A 141 15.62 -26.38 19.75
C TYR A 141 16.31 -25.09 20.22
N ALA A 142 15.59 -24.21 20.92
CA ALA A 142 16.13 -22.94 21.41
C ALA A 142 17.31 -23.13 22.38
N ILE A 143 17.29 -24.16 23.24
CA ILE A 143 18.43 -24.50 24.10
C ILE A 143 19.66 -24.85 23.23
N ILE A 144 19.51 -25.75 22.26
CA ILE A 144 20.62 -26.19 21.42
C ILE A 144 21.19 -25.02 20.60
N ASN A 145 20.33 -24.16 20.04
CA ASN A 145 20.75 -23.01 19.25
C ASN A 145 21.46 -21.93 20.09
N CYS A 146 20.88 -21.52 21.22
CA CYS A 146 21.51 -20.57 22.15
C CYS A 146 22.88 -21.06 22.63
N VAL A 147 22.96 -22.32 23.05
CA VAL A 147 24.22 -22.95 23.49
C VAL A 147 25.25 -22.94 22.36
N ASN A 148 24.85 -23.31 21.15
CA ASN A 148 25.71 -23.32 19.97
C ASN A 148 26.27 -21.91 19.64
N ILE A 149 25.44 -20.86 19.74
CA ILE A 149 25.86 -19.46 19.57
C ILE A 149 26.92 -19.07 20.60
N LEU A 150 26.70 -19.39 21.89
CA LEU A 150 27.60 -19.01 22.99
C LEU A 150 28.91 -19.82 22.98
N VAL A 151 28.84 -21.13 22.74
CA VAL A 151 30.01 -22.02 22.61
C VAL A 151 30.86 -21.61 21.40
N GLY A 152 30.24 -21.31 20.25
CA GLY A 152 30.95 -20.89 19.04
C GLY A 152 31.60 -19.52 19.15
N GLY A 153 30.91 -18.54 19.72
CA GLY A 153 31.50 -17.24 20.05
C GLY A 153 32.69 -17.40 21.00
N SER A 154 32.48 -18.12 22.12
CA SER A 154 33.51 -18.36 23.13
C SER A 154 34.76 -19.03 22.57
N ALA A 155 34.61 -20.02 21.68
CA ALA A 155 35.74 -20.74 21.09
C ALA A 155 36.70 -19.80 20.32
N VAL A 156 36.16 -18.88 19.51
CA VAL A 156 36.98 -17.94 18.73
C VAL A 156 37.63 -16.89 19.64
N PHE A 157 36.91 -16.34 20.60
CA PHE A 157 37.47 -15.39 21.57
C PHE A 157 38.60 -16.03 22.41
N THR A 158 38.41 -17.26 22.86
CA THR A 158 39.43 -18.03 23.59
C THR A 158 40.66 -18.29 22.72
N ALA A 159 40.46 -18.74 21.47
CA ALA A 159 41.56 -19.07 20.54
C ALA A 159 42.40 -17.84 20.13
N LEU A 160 41.78 -16.68 19.89
CA LEU A 160 42.47 -15.49 19.40
C LEU A 160 43.02 -14.57 20.50
N THR A 161 42.34 -14.47 21.65
CA THR A 161 42.68 -13.47 22.71
C THR A 161 43.18 -14.09 24.02
N GLY A 162 43.08 -15.40 24.17
CA GLY A 162 43.32 -16.05 25.46
C GLY A 162 42.31 -15.70 26.54
N MET A 163 41.15 -15.10 26.21
CA MET A 163 40.04 -14.92 27.15
C MET A 163 39.47 -16.29 27.52
N ASN A 164 40.06 -16.93 28.53
CA ASN A 164 39.41 -17.67 29.63
C ASN A 164 40.45 -18.44 30.46
N VAL A 165 40.70 -17.98 31.69
CA VAL A 165 40.69 -18.71 32.98
C VAL A 165 40.88 -17.63 34.06
N VAL A 166 39.92 -17.42 34.96
CA VAL A 166 40.19 -16.73 36.23
C VAL A 166 40.85 -17.74 37.16
N ALA A 167 41.98 -17.37 37.77
CA ALA A 167 42.78 -18.26 38.61
C ALA A 167 41.92 -18.98 39.67
N GLY A 168 41.73 -20.29 39.51
CA GLY A 168 41.02 -21.16 40.44
C GLY A 168 39.56 -21.49 40.12
N ALA A 169 38.94 -20.87 39.12
CA ALA A 169 37.56 -21.20 38.70
C ALA A 169 37.46 -21.38 37.18
N GLU A 170 37.19 -22.61 36.76
CA GLU A 170 36.99 -22.98 35.35
C GLU A 170 35.64 -22.45 34.83
N ILE A 171 35.56 -21.15 34.53
CA ILE A 171 34.35 -20.54 33.97
C ILE A 171 34.72 -19.71 32.74
N SER A 172 34.05 -19.98 31.62
CA SER A 172 34.23 -19.25 30.37
C SER A 172 33.57 -17.86 30.43
N MET A 173 34.29 -16.83 30.91
CA MET A 173 33.82 -15.45 31.00
C MET A 173 33.20 -14.90 29.70
N SER A 174 33.75 -15.25 28.54
CA SER A 174 33.17 -14.93 27.22
C SER A 174 31.71 -15.37 27.07
N VAL A 175 31.34 -16.56 27.56
CA VAL A 175 29.97 -17.10 27.54
C VAL A 175 29.02 -16.25 28.37
N TRP A 176 29.50 -15.67 29.48
CA TRP A 176 28.71 -14.82 30.37
C TRP A 176 28.61 -13.37 29.91
N LEU A 177 29.64 -12.85 29.23
CA LEU A 177 29.69 -11.45 28.82
C LEU A 177 29.03 -11.19 27.46
N LEU A 178 29.06 -12.13 26.50
CA LEU A 178 28.39 -11.98 25.20
C LEU A 178 26.87 -11.67 25.32
N PRO A 179 26.09 -12.34 26.20
CA PRO A 179 24.68 -12.01 26.44
C PRO A 179 24.40 -10.59 26.97
N VAL A 180 25.32 -9.99 27.73
CA VAL A 180 25.01 -8.81 28.57
C VAL A 180 24.53 -7.63 27.74
N GLY A 181 25.24 -7.30 26.66
CA GLY A 181 24.84 -6.22 25.75
C GLY A 181 23.48 -6.46 25.12
N VAL A 182 23.20 -7.72 24.74
CA VAL A 182 21.92 -8.14 24.14
C VAL A 182 20.76 -7.97 25.11
N VAL A 183 20.90 -8.49 26.34
CA VAL A 183 19.89 -8.35 27.39
C VAL A 183 19.53 -6.87 27.63
N ILE A 184 20.51 -5.98 27.67
CA ILE A 184 20.28 -4.54 27.93
C ILE A 184 19.42 -3.89 26.84
N TYR A 185 19.74 -4.07 25.56
CA TYR A 185 18.94 -3.44 24.49
C TYR A 185 17.60 -4.16 24.24
N THR A 186 17.53 -5.48 24.44
CA THR A 186 16.27 -6.24 24.33
C THR A 186 15.26 -5.80 25.39
N LEU A 187 15.68 -5.68 26.67
CA LEU A 187 14.83 -5.25 27.78
C LEU A 187 14.29 -3.81 27.64
N THR A 188 14.92 -2.97 26.80
CA THR A 188 14.59 -1.55 26.72
C THR A 188 13.94 -1.10 25.42
N GLY A 189 13.99 -1.92 24.36
CA GLY A 189 13.44 -1.56 23.05
C GLY A 189 12.60 -2.62 22.32
N GLY A 190 12.49 -3.84 22.86
CA GLY A 190 11.65 -4.91 22.30
C GLY A 190 12.00 -5.31 20.86
N ILE A 191 11.04 -5.92 20.15
CA ILE A 191 11.26 -6.45 18.80
C ILE A 191 11.55 -5.35 17.76
N LYS A 192 11.02 -4.13 17.94
CA LYS A 192 11.28 -2.99 17.03
C LYS A 192 12.73 -2.53 17.11
N ALA A 193 13.31 -2.46 18.30
CA ALA A 193 14.73 -2.18 18.47
C ALA A 193 15.60 -3.34 17.98
N THR A 194 15.19 -4.59 18.26
CA THR A 194 15.87 -5.80 17.77
C THR A 194 16.00 -5.79 16.24
N ILE A 195 14.94 -5.47 15.50
CA ILE A 195 14.96 -5.37 14.03
C ILE A 195 15.90 -4.24 13.51
N LEU A 196 16.06 -3.15 14.27
CA LEU A 196 16.96 -2.04 13.91
C LEU A 196 18.42 -2.34 14.27
N THR A 197 18.62 -3.08 15.36
CA THR A 197 19.87 -3.71 15.76
C THR A 197 20.31 -4.71 14.68
N ASP A 198 19.41 -5.55 14.19
CA ASP A 198 19.65 -6.53 13.12
C ASP A 198 20.06 -5.89 11.80
N TYR A 199 19.40 -4.79 11.43
CA TYR A 199 19.84 -3.97 10.31
C TYR A 199 21.29 -3.49 10.50
N SER A 200 21.63 -3.04 11.70
CA SER A 200 23.00 -2.57 12.02
C SER A 200 24.03 -3.70 11.98
N HIS A 201 23.73 -4.87 12.58
CA HIS A 201 24.58 -6.06 12.53
C HIS A 201 24.85 -6.49 11.08
N THR A 202 23.79 -6.59 10.26
CA THR A 202 23.91 -7.08 8.87
C THR A 202 24.69 -6.11 7.98
N VAL A 203 24.51 -4.80 8.12
CA VAL A 203 25.32 -3.80 7.39
C VAL A 203 26.81 -3.95 7.72
N VAL A 204 27.17 -4.14 8.99
CA VAL A 204 28.57 -4.38 9.41
C VAL A 204 29.10 -5.68 8.82
N ILE A 205 28.37 -6.78 8.93
CA ILE A 205 28.78 -8.09 8.39
C ILE A 205 28.98 -8.03 6.87
N TYR A 206 28.10 -7.38 6.12
CA TYR A 206 28.26 -7.21 4.67
C TYR A 206 29.49 -6.39 4.28
N ALA A 207 29.75 -5.28 4.98
CA ALA A 207 30.97 -4.49 4.76
C ALA A 207 32.24 -5.33 4.99
N MET A 208 32.22 -6.21 6.00
CA MET A 208 33.32 -7.11 6.30
C MET A 208 33.46 -8.25 5.27
N VAL A 209 32.36 -8.87 4.81
CA VAL A 209 32.37 -9.88 3.73
C VAL A 209 32.98 -9.28 2.45
N LEU A 210 32.58 -8.07 2.06
CA LEU A 210 33.16 -7.36 0.92
C LEU A 210 34.64 -7.05 1.12
N ALA A 211 35.05 -6.57 2.29
CA ALA A 211 36.45 -6.34 2.61
C ALA A 211 37.29 -7.63 2.47
N GLY A 212 36.81 -8.75 3.05
CA GLY A 212 37.46 -10.06 2.94
C GLY A 212 37.65 -10.54 1.50
N LEU A 213 36.64 -10.35 0.65
CA LEU A 213 36.72 -10.65 -0.78
C LEU A 213 37.84 -9.87 -1.48
N PHE A 214 37.92 -8.56 -1.27
CA PHE A 214 39.02 -7.75 -1.83
C PHE A 214 40.39 -8.14 -1.24
N ILE A 215 40.47 -8.43 0.05
CA ILE A 215 41.72 -8.84 0.72
C ILE A 215 42.28 -10.13 0.09
N VAL A 216 41.48 -11.20 0.01
CA VAL A 216 41.94 -12.50 -0.53
C VAL A 216 42.24 -12.42 -2.02
N TYR A 217 41.34 -11.83 -2.81
CA TYR A 217 41.37 -11.94 -4.27
C TYR A 217 42.00 -10.75 -5.01
N THR A 218 42.38 -9.66 -4.34
CA THR A 218 42.92 -8.46 -5.02
C THR A 218 44.03 -7.70 -4.29
N ARG A 219 44.27 -7.93 -2.99
CA ARG A 219 45.15 -7.06 -2.17
C ARG A 219 46.24 -7.75 -1.35
N SER A 220 46.03 -8.99 -0.89
CA SER A 220 47.01 -9.68 -0.03
C SER A 220 48.29 -10.03 -0.78
N ASP A 221 49.45 -9.80 -0.16
CA ASP A 221 50.76 -10.16 -0.74
C ASP A 221 50.99 -11.70 -0.79
N ILE A 222 50.19 -12.49 -0.06
CA ILE A 222 50.28 -13.97 -0.01
C ILE A 222 49.43 -14.62 -1.11
N LEU A 223 48.21 -14.11 -1.33
CA LEU A 223 47.24 -14.64 -2.29
C LEU A 223 47.00 -13.64 -3.42
N GLY A 224 46.32 -12.51 -3.13
CA GLY A 224 46.30 -11.31 -3.97
C GLY A 224 45.61 -11.38 -5.32
N SER A 225 45.32 -12.58 -5.84
CA SER A 225 44.66 -12.81 -7.11
C SER A 225 43.94 -14.17 -7.14
N PRO A 226 42.86 -14.33 -7.94
CA PRO A 226 42.23 -15.63 -8.13
C PRO A 226 43.17 -16.66 -8.79
N ASP A 227 44.18 -16.21 -9.53
CA ASP A 227 45.17 -17.09 -10.17
C ASP A 227 46.06 -17.79 -9.15
N VAL A 228 46.62 -17.04 -8.19
CA VAL A 228 47.45 -17.60 -7.12
C VAL A 228 46.62 -18.53 -6.23
N VAL A 229 45.38 -18.15 -5.86
CA VAL A 229 44.48 -19.01 -5.09
C VAL A 229 44.19 -20.32 -5.84
N TYR A 230 43.93 -20.25 -7.15
CA TYR A 230 43.74 -21.43 -8.00
C TYR A 230 44.96 -22.36 -7.95
N ASP A 231 46.15 -21.83 -8.23
CA ASP A 231 47.38 -22.63 -8.31
C ASP A 231 47.77 -23.25 -6.96
N ARG A 232 47.55 -22.53 -5.87
CA ARG A 232 47.74 -23.02 -4.50
C ARG A 232 46.75 -24.14 -4.15
N LEU A 233 45.46 -24.01 -4.49
CA LEU A 233 44.47 -25.09 -4.26
C LEU A 233 44.77 -26.34 -5.09
N ARG A 234 45.22 -26.17 -6.35
CA ARG A 234 45.68 -27.26 -7.22
C ARG A 234 46.94 -27.94 -6.68
N ALA A 235 47.80 -27.23 -5.95
CA ALA A 235 48.95 -27.82 -5.26
C ALA A 235 48.53 -28.55 -3.97
N ALA A 236 47.65 -27.94 -3.16
CA ALA A 236 47.13 -28.55 -1.94
C ALA A 236 46.40 -29.88 -2.21
N ALA A 237 45.61 -29.96 -3.29
CA ALA A 237 44.93 -31.20 -3.71
C ALA A 237 45.89 -32.35 -4.07
N LYS A 238 47.11 -32.06 -4.52
CA LYS A 238 48.14 -33.09 -4.78
C LYS A 238 48.79 -33.62 -3.49
N ILE A 239 48.91 -32.76 -2.48
CA ILE A 239 49.55 -33.09 -1.20
C ILE A 239 48.57 -33.88 -0.31
N ALA A 240 47.32 -33.45 -0.27
CA ALA A 240 46.27 -34.06 0.55
C ALA A 240 44.93 -33.99 -0.21
N PRO A 241 44.67 -34.95 -1.13
CA PRO A 241 43.44 -35.02 -1.91
C PRO A 241 42.22 -35.35 -1.05
N VAL A 242 41.05 -34.85 -1.43
CA VAL A 242 39.78 -35.12 -0.73
C VAL A 242 39.15 -36.42 -1.27
N PRO A 243 38.93 -37.45 -0.44
CA PRO A 243 38.18 -38.65 -0.83
C PRO A 243 36.78 -38.29 -1.34
N GLY A 244 36.30 -38.96 -2.38
CA GLY A 244 34.98 -38.69 -2.97
C GLY A 244 34.86 -37.40 -3.79
N ASN A 245 35.92 -36.57 -3.89
CA ASN A 245 35.95 -35.45 -4.83
C ASN A 245 36.48 -35.87 -6.22
N ALA A 246 35.98 -35.25 -7.30
CA ALA A 246 36.51 -35.50 -8.64
C ALA A 246 38.00 -35.13 -8.73
N GLY A 247 38.84 -36.13 -8.99
CA GLY A 247 40.30 -36.00 -9.00
C GLY A 247 40.95 -35.68 -7.64
N GLY A 248 40.20 -35.77 -6.54
CA GLY A 248 40.64 -35.34 -5.21
C GLY A 248 40.67 -33.82 -5.00
N GLU A 249 40.10 -33.03 -5.93
CA GLU A 249 40.27 -31.58 -6.02
C GLU A 249 39.32 -30.78 -5.11
N TYR A 250 39.77 -29.60 -4.65
CA TYR A 250 38.93 -28.61 -3.95
C TYR A 250 38.01 -27.81 -4.89
N LEU A 251 38.32 -27.80 -6.18
CA LEU A 251 37.68 -26.97 -7.19
C LEU A 251 36.73 -27.80 -8.06
N THR A 252 35.77 -28.47 -7.42
CA THR A 252 34.71 -29.23 -8.08
C THR A 252 33.43 -29.21 -7.27
N MET A 253 32.29 -29.30 -7.94
CA MET A 253 31.00 -29.58 -7.28
C MET A 253 30.77 -31.08 -7.06
N HIS A 254 31.52 -31.95 -7.74
CA HIS A 254 31.48 -33.40 -7.50
C HIS A 254 32.25 -33.74 -6.22
N SER A 255 31.56 -33.64 -5.09
CA SER A 255 32.02 -34.05 -3.76
C SER A 255 30.94 -34.90 -3.13
N GLN A 256 31.25 -36.17 -2.84
CA GLN A 256 30.31 -37.08 -2.17
C GLN A 256 29.90 -36.52 -0.81
N ASP A 257 30.87 -36.23 0.05
CA ASP A 257 30.63 -35.69 1.39
C ASP A 257 30.00 -34.29 1.34
N GLY A 258 30.41 -33.42 0.41
CA GLY A 258 29.79 -32.11 0.22
C GLY A 258 28.29 -32.16 -0.13
N VAL A 259 27.88 -33.08 -1.00
CA VAL A 259 26.44 -33.31 -1.31
C VAL A 259 25.72 -33.94 -0.11
N LEU A 260 26.33 -34.94 0.53
CA LEU A 260 25.78 -35.64 1.69
C LEU A 260 25.53 -34.66 2.87
N LEU A 261 26.44 -33.73 3.10
CA LEU A 261 26.32 -32.62 4.05
C LEU A 261 25.30 -31.56 3.60
N GLY A 262 25.13 -31.33 2.30
CA GLY A 262 24.02 -30.55 1.75
C GLY A 262 22.65 -31.18 2.05
N VAL A 263 22.53 -32.50 1.97
CA VAL A 263 21.31 -33.23 2.33
C VAL A 263 21.02 -33.18 3.84
N LEU A 264 22.04 -33.06 4.69
CA LEU A 264 21.87 -32.72 6.11
C LEU A 264 21.31 -31.30 6.31
N PHE A 265 21.81 -30.32 5.56
CA PHE A 265 21.39 -28.93 5.73
C PHE A 265 20.10 -28.53 5.00
N GLN A 266 19.59 -29.34 4.07
CA GLN A 266 18.23 -29.18 3.53
C GLN A 266 17.13 -29.58 4.52
N LYS A 267 17.48 -30.01 5.74
CA LYS A 267 16.60 -30.75 6.65
C LYS A 267 16.36 -30.08 8.02
N ALA A 268 17.28 -29.26 8.53
CA ALA A 268 17.18 -28.67 9.87
C ALA A 268 16.41 -27.33 9.91
N ILE A 269 15.07 -27.35 9.96
CA ILE A 269 14.20 -26.16 9.77
C ILE A 269 13.61 -25.61 11.09
N THR A 270 13.94 -24.38 11.51
CA THR A 270 13.06 -23.53 12.35
C THR A 270 13.47 -22.04 12.31
N ALA A 271 12.51 -21.11 12.16
CA ALA A 271 12.74 -19.66 12.27
C ALA A 271 11.44 -18.90 12.62
N ASP A 272 11.56 -17.58 12.87
CA ASP A 272 10.48 -16.67 13.29
C ASP A 272 9.65 -16.10 12.10
N PRO A 273 8.31 -15.91 12.22
CA PRO A 273 7.42 -15.43 11.16
C PRO A 273 6.93 -13.96 11.30
N SER A 274 7.64 -12.97 10.72
CA SER A 274 7.17 -11.58 10.62
C SER A 274 7.39 -10.91 9.25
N ALA A 275 6.27 -10.55 8.59
CA ALA A 275 6.12 -9.80 7.33
C ALA A 275 6.56 -10.46 5.99
N THR A 276 5.61 -10.55 5.05
CA THR A 276 5.15 -11.90 4.69
C THR A 276 5.53 -12.49 3.34
N LEU A 277 6.24 -11.82 2.41
CA LEU A 277 6.79 -12.55 1.24
C LEU A 277 8.06 -11.94 0.64
N PRO A 278 8.04 -10.72 0.08
CA PRO A 278 9.25 -10.13 -0.50
C PRO A 278 10.37 -9.97 0.55
N GLY A 279 10.03 -9.77 1.83
CA GLY A 279 10.99 -9.71 2.93
C GLY A 279 11.80 -11.00 3.06
N TYR A 280 11.14 -12.15 3.19
CA TYR A 280 11.81 -13.46 3.29
C TYR A 280 12.51 -13.89 2.00
N MET A 281 11.94 -13.61 0.83
CA MET A 281 12.55 -13.99 -0.45
C MET A 281 13.83 -13.19 -0.72
N ILE A 282 13.80 -11.87 -0.50
CA ILE A 282 14.99 -11.01 -0.59
C ILE A 282 15.97 -11.34 0.54
N GLY A 283 15.46 -11.56 1.76
CA GLY A 283 16.25 -11.95 2.93
C GLY A 283 17.02 -13.26 2.71
N GLY A 284 16.36 -14.33 2.24
CA GLY A 284 17.01 -15.61 1.95
C GLY A 284 18.02 -15.55 0.81
N LEU A 285 17.68 -14.90 -0.31
CA LEU A 285 18.61 -14.70 -1.44
C LEU A 285 19.83 -13.86 -1.07
N SER A 286 19.65 -12.89 -0.17
CA SER A 286 20.75 -12.09 0.37
C SER A 286 21.56 -12.92 1.37
N TRP A 287 20.89 -13.61 2.30
CA TRP A 287 21.52 -14.43 3.34
C TRP A 287 22.46 -15.48 2.75
N PHE A 288 22.06 -16.16 1.67
CA PHE A 288 22.92 -17.12 0.94
C PHE A 288 24.35 -16.60 0.75
N SER A 289 24.48 -15.31 0.41
CA SER A 289 25.77 -14.69 0.12
C SER A 289 26.72 -14.65 1.31
N ILE A 290 26.24 -14.62 2.55
CA ILE A 290 27.10 -14.56 3.74
C ILE A 290 27.92 -15.85 3.90
N PRO A 291 27.32 -17.05 4.14
CA PRO A 291 28.10 -18.28 4.24
C PRO A 291 28.74 -18.63 2.90
N PHE A 292 28.08 -18.42 1.75
CA PHE A 292 28.66 -18.75 0.45
C PHE A 292 29.92 -17.93 0.14
N CYS A 293 29.85 -16.61 0.25
CA CYS A 293 30.98 -15.74 -0.09
C CYS A 293 32.07 -15.81 0.96
N LEU A 294 31.73 -15.83 2.26
CA LEU A 294 32.73 -15.90 3.33
C LEU A 294 33.47 -17.24 3.31
N ALA A 295 32.76 -18.36 3.13
CA ALA A 295 33.39 -19.68 3.07
C ALA A 295 34.23 -19.87 1.80
N THR A 296 33.73 -19.45 0.62
CA THR A 296 34.50 -19.46 -0.64
C THR A 296 35.72 -18.53 -0.54
N THR A 297 35.69 -17.50 0.31
CA THR A 297 36.82 -16.58 0.54
C THR A 297 37.82 -17.16 1.54
N PHE A 298 37.46 -17.23 2.82
CA PHE A 298 38.38 -17.60 3.90
C PHE A 298 38.56 -19.10 4.08
N GLY A 299 37.57 -19.93 3.74
CA GLY A 299 37.71 -21.40 3.77
C GLY A 299 38.65 -21.91 2.68
N LEU A 300 38.52 -21.39 1.45
CA LEU A 300 39.50 -21.68 0.39
C LEU A 300 40.87 -21.04 0.69
N ALA A 301 40.93 -19.82 1.23
CA ALA A 301 42.21 -19.22 1.63
C ALA A 301 42.91 -20.07 2.71
N ALA A 302 42.19 -20.53 3.73
CA ALA A 302 42.71 -21.43 4.76
C ALA A 302 43.35 -22.68 4.15
N ARG A 303 42.75 -23.25 3.09
CA ARG A 303 43.26 -24.44 2.42
C ARG A 303 44.42 -24.14 1.47
N ALA A 304 44.34 -23.05 0.72
CA ALA A 304 45.37 -22.58 -0.20
C ALA A 304 46.69 -22.21 0.51
N MET A 305 46.60 -21.73 1.77
CA MET A 305 47.75 -21.33 2.57
C MET A 305 48.32 -22.45 3.45
N GLN A 306 47.75 -23.67 3.47
CA GLN A 306 48.31 -24.71 4.34
C GLN A 306 49.74 -25.10 3.95
N GLY A 307 50.59 -25.24 4.96
CA GLY A 307 52.04 -25.44 4.80
C GLY A 307 52.85 -24.16 4.54
N LEU A 308 52.23 -22.96 4.58
CA LEU A 308 52.96 -21.68 4.60
C LEU A 308 53.40 -21.30 6.03
N PRO A 309 54.56 -20.62 6.21
CA PRO A 309 55.01 -20.13 7.52
C PRO A 309 54.01 -19.21 8.24
N GLU A 310 53.21 -18.46 7.48
CA GLU A 310 52.23 -17.50 7.99
C GLU A 310 50.92 -18.16 8.46
N MET A 311 50.69 -19.43 8.12
CA MET A 311 49.43 -20.14 8.35
C MET A 311 49.56 -21.19 9.46
N HIS A 312 48.71 -21.08 10.49
CA HIS A 312 48.61 -22.10 11.54
C HIS A 312 48.20 -23.46 10.95
N THR A 313 48.86 -24.53 11.40
CA THR A 313 48.54 -25.91 10.98
C THR A 313 47.24 -26.35 11.65
N ILE A 314 46.15 -26.40 10.86
CA ILE A 314 44.80 -26.73 11.35
C ILE A 314 44.75 -28.20 11.79
N THR A 315 44.51 -28.44 13.08
CA THR A 315 44.33 -29.77 13.67
C THR A 315 42.86 -30.22 13.63
N THR A 316 42.59 -31.50 13.91
CA THR A 316 41.21 -32.03 14.07
C THR A 316 40.41 -31.32 15.16
N LYS A 317 41.10 -30.79 16.20
CA LYS A 317 40.46 -29.97 17.23
C LYS A 317 40.04 -28.61 16.67
N ASP A 318 40.91 -27.97 15.90
CA ASP A 318 40.64 -26.69 15.25
C ASP A 318 39.46 -26.79 14.24
N ILE A 319 39.37 -27.92 13.51
CA ILE A 319 38.24 -28.25 12.64
C ILE A 319 36.94 -28.36 13.46
N THR A 320 36.93 -29.15 14.54
CA THR A 320 35.76 -29.33 15.42
C THR A 320 35.29 -28.01 16.05
N GLN A 321 36.22 -27.09 16.32
CA GLN A 321 35.96 -25.75 16.85
C GLN A 321 35.65 -24.69 15.77
N GLY A 322 35.79 -25.03 14.48
CA GLY A 322 35.46 -24.15 13.35
C GLY A 322 36.50 -23.09 13.02
N LEU A 323 37.75 -23.25 13.45
CA LEU A 323 38.77 -22.18 13.49
C LEU A 323 39.50 -21.90 12.16
N ALA A 324 39.11 -22.55 11.06
CA ALA A 324 39.76 -22.39 9.75
C ALA A 324 39.80 -20.94 9.24
N MET A 325 38.67 -20.21 9.36
CA MET A 325 38.55 -18.81 8.95
C MET A 325 39.27 -17.82 9.89
N PRO A 326 39.17 -17.92 11.24
CA PRO A 326 40.03 -17.20 12.17
C PRO A 326 41.53 -17.23 11.80
N TYR A 327 42.10 -18.42 11.56
CA TYR A 327 43.52 -18.55 11.23
C TYR A 327 43.86 -18.04 9.84
N ALA A 328 42.99 -18.21 8.84
CA ALA A 328 43.22 -17.65 7.52
C ALA A 328 43.19 -16.11 7.51
N ALA A 329 42.25 -15.50 8.25
CA ALA A 329 42.20 -14.05 8.39
C ALA A 329 43.44 -13.50 9.10
N GLN A 330 43.91 -14.16 10.16
CA GLN A 330 45.18 -13.85 10.82
C GLN A 330 46.36 -13.94 9.85
N ALA A 331 46.50 -15.04 9.09
CA ALA A 331 47.62 -15.21 8.15
C ALA A 331 47.68 -14.10 7.09
N LEU A 332 46.51 -13.62 6.62
CA LEU A 332 46.39 -12.62 5.56
C LEU A 332 46.55 -11.16 6.03
N MET A 333 46.27 -10.87 7.30
CA MET A 333 46.13 -9.49 7.82
C MET A 333 46.80 -9.26 9.19
N GLY A 334 47.57 -10.24 9.69
CA GLY A 334 48.18 -10.21 11.01
C GLY A 334 47.16 -10.03 12.14
N THR A 335 47.52 -9.25 13.16
CA THR A 335 46.65 -8.92 14.30
C THR A 335 45.35 -8.22 13.89
N GLY A 336 45.37 -7.44 12.80
CA GLY A 336 44.17 -6.83 12.23
C GLY A 336 43.15 -7.87 11.74
N GLY A 337 43.62 -9.01 11.23
CA GLY A 337 42.78 -10.14 10.83
C GLY A 337 42.11 -10.84 12.00
N ALA A 338 42.81 -10.99 13.11
CA ALA A 338 42.23 -11.51 14.34
C ALA A 338 41.14 -10.58 14.89
N VAL A 339 41.37 -9.26 14.92
CA VAL A 339 40.35 -8.27 15.32
C VAL A 339 39.15 -8.27 14.36
N PHE A 340 39.39 -8.38 13.05
CA PHE A 340 38.34 -8.52 12.03
C PHE A 340 37.43 -9.72 12.31
N VAL A 341 37.98 -10.90 12.59
CA VAL A 341 37.13 -12.08 12.88
C VAL A 341 36.43 -11.97 14.22
N LEU A 342 37.07 -11.41 15.25
CA LEU A 342 36.41 -11.18 16.56
C LEU A 342 35.21 -10.23 16.45
N LEU A 343 35.32 -9.14 15.69
CA LEU A 343 34.21 -8.22 15.44
C LEU A 343 33.08 -8.90 14.64
N MET A 344 33.41 -9.68 13.62
CA MET A 344 32.41 -10.41 12.81
C MET A 344 31.66 -11.46 13.65
N ILE A 345 32.38 -12.23 14.47
CA ILE A 345 31.80 -13.23 15.36
C ILE A 345 31.00 -12.57 16.48
N PHE A 346 31.45 -11.43 17.02
CA PHE A 346 30.67 -10.65 17.98
C PHE A 346 29.31 -10.22 17.37
N MET A 347 29.30 -9.64 16.17
CA MET A 347 28.06 -9.27 15.46
C MET A 347 27.14 -10.47 15.21
N ALA A 348 27.68 -11.63 14.81
CA ALA A 348 26.89 -12.83 14.57
C ALA A 348 26.35 -13.46 15.86
N CYS A 349 27.10 -13.39 16.97
CA CYS A 349 26.64 -13.83 18.29
C CYS A 349 25.52 -12.92 18.83
N THR A 350 25.69 -11.60 18.75
CA THR A 350 24.68 -10.66 19.25
C THR A 350 23.41 -10.68 18.42
N ALA A 351 23.51 -10.85 17.09
CA ALA A 351 22.36 -11.05 16.20
C ALA A 351 21.56 -12.30 16.57
N GLY A 352 22.19 -13.49 16.50
CA GLY A 352 21.52 -14.76 16.76
C GLY A 352 20.90 -14.84 18.15
N PHE A 353 21.65 -14.44 19.18
CA PHE A 353 21.18 -14.51 20.56
C PHE A 353 20.01 -13.54 20.81
N SER A 354 19.95 -12.40 20.11
CA SER A 354 18.82 -11.46 20.22
C SER A 354 17.54 -11.95 19.58
N ALA A 355 17.62 -12.79 18.54
CA ALA A 355 16.44 -13.41 17.95
C ALA A 355 15.89 -14.50 18.89
N ASP A 356 16.73 -15.44 19.31
CA ASP A 356 16.34 -16.56 20.18
C ASP A 356 15.71 -16.08 21.51
N ILE A 357 16.32 -15.08 22.16
CA ILE A 357 15.86 -14.60 23.48
C ILE A 357 14.48 -13.93 23.41
N VAL A 358 14.17 -13.21 22.32
CA VAL A 358 12.85 -12.61 22.09
C VAL A 358 11.82 -13.69 21.80
N SER A 359 12.15 -14.67 20.95
CA SER A 359 11.26 -15.80 20.65
C SER A 359 10.92 -16.62 21.89
N VAL A 360 11.90 -16.92 22.76
CA VAL A 360 11.63 -17.68 23.99
C VAL A 360 10.88 -16.84 25.04
N ALA A 361 11.16 -15.54 25.14
CA ALA A 361 10.38 -14.65 25.99
C ALA A 361 8.90 -14.56 25.53
N ALA A 362 8.63 -14.61 24.21
CA ALA A 362 7.28 -14.72 23.66
C ALA A 362 6.59 -16.01 24.15
N VAL A 363 7.23 -17.17 23.93
CA VAL A 363 6.68 -18.48 24.30
C VAL A 363 6.42 -18.57 25.81
N PHE A 364 7.35 -18.09 26.65
CA PHE A 364 7.11 -18.08 28.10
C PHE A 364 5.94 -17.15 28.47
N THR A 365 5.84 -15.97 27.86
CA THR A 365 4.85 -14.96 28.23
C THR A 365 3.43 -15.35 27.82
N TYR A 366 3.22 -15.79 26.58
CA TYR A 366 1.89 -16.09 26.05
C TYR A 366 1.52 -17.58 26.19
N ASP A 367 2.43 -18.51 25.87
CA ASP A 367 2.12 -19.95 25.81
C ASP A 367 2.28 -20.69 27.15
N VAL A 368 2.98 -20.09 28.11
CA VAL A 368 3.13 -20.64 29.47
C VAL A 368 2.40 -19.79 30.49
N TYR A 369 2.82 -18.53 30.68
CA TYR A 369 2.24 -17.66 31.71
C TYR A 369 0.80 -17.26 31.37
N GLY A 370 0.58 -16.63 30.21
CA GLY A 370 -0.74 -16.24 29.71
C GLY A 370 -1.67 -17.42 29.39
N ALA A 371 -1.15 -18.60 29.07
CA ALA A 371 -1.98 -19.76 28.77
C ALA A 371 -2.42 -20.57 30.01
N TYR A 372 -1.56 -20.67 31.03
CA TYR A 372 -1.75 -21.65 32.12
C TYR A 372 -1.57 -21.11 33.54
N ILE A 373 -0.91 -19.96 33.73
CA ILE A 373 -0.63 -19.40 35.06
C ILE A 373 -1.61 -18.27 35.37
N ASN A 374 -1.81 -17.34 34.43
CA ASN A 374 -2.70 -16.19 34.60
C ASN A 374 -3.33 -15.77 33.25
N PRO A 375 -4.44 -16.41 32.83
CA PRO A 375 -5.12 -16.11 31.56
C PRO A 375 -5.78 -14.72 31.47
N THR A 376 -5.91 -14.02 32.59
CA THR A 376 -6.43 -12.64 32.67
C THR A 376 -5.33 -11.64 33.04
N ALA A 377 -4.08 -11.94 32.66
CA ALA A 377 -2.96 -11.03 32.84
C ALA A 377 -3.11 -9.80 31.92
N SER A 378 -3.02 -8.61 32.53
CA SER A 378 -2.96 -7.34 31.81
C SER A 378 -1.60 -7.11 31.14
N GLY A 379 -1.55 -6.22 30.15
CA GLY A 379 -0.37 -5.90 29.36
C GLY A 379 0.87 -5.58 30.19
N VAL A 380 0.72 -4.77 31.25
CA VAL A 380 1.84 -4.44 32.17
C VAL A 380 2.38 -5.68 32.90
N LYS A 381 1.54 -6.69 33.21
CA LYS A 381 2.00 -7.94 33.84
C LYS A 381 2.70 -8.84 32.82
N LEU A 382 2.17 -8.95 31.60
CA LEU A 382 2.78 -9.72 30.51
C LEU A 382 4.17 -9.17 30.17
N LEU A 383 4.31 -7.84 30.03
CA LEU A 383 5.59 -7.17 29.78
C LEU A 383 6.64 -7.48 30.87
N ARG A 384 6.24 -7.47 32.15
CA ARG A 384 7.15 -7.86 33.26
C ARG A 384 7.57 -9.32 33.21
N MET A 385 6.69 -10.23 32.80
CA MET A 385 7.04 -11.64 32.64
C MET A 385 7.97 -11.87 31.44
N SER A 386 7.78 -11.13 30.35
CA SER A 386 8.70 -11.13 29.20
C SER A 386 10.11 -10.66 29.62
N HIS A 387 10.21 -9.54 30.33
CA HIS A 387 11.49 -9.05 30.87
C HIS A 387 12.17 -10.05 31.82
N LEU A 388 11.38 -10.73 32.67
CA LEU A 388 11.90 -11.77 33.56
C LEU A 388 12.41 -12.99 32.78
N ALA A 389 11.69 -13.40 31.73
CA ALA A 389 12.07 -14.52 30.86
C ALA A 389 13.40 -14.25 30.13
N VAL A 390 13.58 -13.05 29.58
CA VAL A 390 14.85 -12.59 28.95
C VAL A 390 16.04 -12.79 29.91
N VAL A 391 15.92 -12.34 31.16
CA VAL A 391 17.00 -12.45 32.16
C VAL A 391 17.25 -13.90 32.58
N ILE A 392 16.20 -14.64 32.95
CA ILE A 392 16.32 -16.04 33.40
C ILE A 392 16.90 -16.93 32.29
N TRP A 393 16.39 -16.80 31.07
CA TRP A 393 16.86 -17.57 29.91
C TRP A 393 18.35 -17.35 29.66
N SER A 394 18.80 -16.10 29.69
CA SER A 394 20.21 -15.76 29.50
C SER A 394 21.13 -16.43 30.52
N ILE A 395 20.75 -16.41 31.79
CA ILE A 395 21.51 -17.04 32.88
C ILE A 395 21.52 -18.56 32.71
N CYS A 396 20.38 -19.18 32.41
CA CYS A 396 20.29 -20.62 32.16
C CYS A 396 21.15 -21.05 30.96
N MET A 397 21.12 -20.30 29.85
CA MET A 397 21.92 -20.62 28.66
C MET A 397 23.41 -20.43 28.91
N ALA A 398 23.82 -19.40 29.66
CA ALA A 398 25.22 -19.20 30.04
C ALA A 398 25.74 -20.35 30.93
N ILE A 399 24.92 -20.86 31.86
CA ILE A 399 25.27 -22.04 32.69
C ILE A 399 25.46 -23.29 31.82
N ILE A 400 24.50 -23.61 30.95
CA ILE A 400 24.56 -24.82 30.11
C ILE A 400 25.72 -24.72 29.11
N ALA A 401 25.90 -23.57 28.47
CA ALA A 401 27.02 -23.33 27.55
C ALA A 401 28.37 -23.40 28.26
N THR A 402 28.49 -22.88 29.50
CA THR A 402 29.70 -23.06 30.32
C THR A 402 30.00 -24.55 30.49
N GLY A 403 29.04 -25.34 30.98
CA GLY A 403 29.19 -26.80 31.15
C GLY A 403 29.66 -27.52 29.88
N ILE A 404 29.11 -27.15 28.72
CA ILE A 404 29.51 -27.73 27.42
C ILE A 404 30.92 -27.30 26.99
N THR A 405 31.39 -26.10 27.33
CA THR A 405 32.79 -25.70 27.04
C THR A 405 33.87 -26.54 27.76
N HIS A 406 33.50 -27.32 28.80
CA HIS A 406 34.40 -28.29 29.46
C HIS A 406 34.39 -29.68 28.82
N THR A 407 33.56 -29.90 27.78
CA THR A 407 33.44 -31.19 27.09
C THR A 407 34.16 -31.15 25.73
N THR A 408 34.25 -32.29 25.05
CA THR A 408 34.73 -32.36 23.66
C THR A 408 33.67 -31.96 22.61
N ILE A 409 32.49 -31.52 23.04
CA ILE A 409 31.40 -31.09 22.15
C ILE A 409 31.71 -29.69 21.61
N GLY A 410 32.02 -29.61 20.31
CA GLY A 410 32.23 -28.35 19.59
C GLY A 410 31.00 -27.88 18.79
N VAL A 411 31.13 -26.69 18.21
CA VAL A 411 30.14 -26.01 17.35
C VAL A 411 29.59 -26.96 16.27
N ASN A 412 30.49 -27.60 15.51
CA ASN A 412 30.09 -28.48 14.42
C ASN A 412 29.29 -29.69 14.88
N TYR A 413 29.51 -30.20 16.10
CA TYR A 413 28.74 -31.33 16.64
C TYR A 413 27.32 -30.90 17.02
N LEU A 414 27.19 -29.78 17.75
CA LEU A 414 25.89 -29.23 18.16
C LEU A 414 25.00 -28.97 16.93
N VAL A 415 25.55 -28.29 15.93
CA VAL A 415 24.85 -27.95 14.68
C VAL A 415 24.37 -29.19 13.93
N THR A 416 25.22 -30.20 13.77
CA THR A 416 24.92 -31.35 12.91
C THR A 416 24.07 -32.43 13.58
N CYS A 417 24.12 -32.56 14.91
CA CYS A 417 23.26 -33.50 15.63
C CYS A 417 21.92 -32.90 16.08
N MET A 418 21.77 -31.56 16.14
CA MET A 418 20.53 -30.88 16.54
C MET A 418 19.28 -31.45 15.86
N GLY A 419 19.32 -31.60 14.54
CA GLY A 419 18.16 -32.03 13.76
C GLY A 419 17.67 -33.44 14.07
N ILE A 420 18.52 -34.31 14.64
CA ILE A 420 18.14 -35.67 15.09
C ILE A 420 17.06 -35.57 16.16
N PHE A 421 17.22 -34.64 17.11
CA PHE A 421 16.35 -34.44 18.28
C PHE A 421 15.09 -33.63 18.00
N THR A 422 15.05 -32.83 16.93
CA THR A 422 13.98 -31.84 16.73
C THR A 422 13.27 -31.92 15.37
N SER A 423 13.90 -32.46 14.32
CA SER A 423 13.36 -32.31 12.96
C SER A 423 12.12 -33.17 12.68
N CYS A 424 11.88 -34.20 13.47
CA CYS A 424 10.63 -34.97 13.49
C CYS A 424 9.38 -34.11 13.80
N ALA A 425 9.53 -32.98 14.51
CA ALA A 425 8.44 -32.06 14.80
C ALA A 425 8.09 -31.15 13.62
N VAL A 426 9.01 -30.96 12.66
CA VAL A 426 8.86 -30.01 11.54
C VAL A 426 7.63 -30.33 10.69
N TRP A 427 7.44 -31.58 10.26
CA TRP A 427 6.27 -31.93 9.45
C TRP A 427 4.94 -31.73 10.21
N PRO A 428 4.78 -32.21 11.45
CA PRO A 428 3.63 -31.87 12.29
C PRO A 428 3.39 -30.36 12.45
N PHE A 429 4.46 -29.57 12.58
CA PHE A 429 4.40 -28.11 12.73
C PHE A 429 3.90 -27.44 11.43
N TYR A 430 4.49 -27.72 10.27
CA TYR A 430 3.99 -27.19 8.98
C TYR A 430 2.55 -27.65 8.68
N SER A 431 2.23 -28.91 8.97
CA SER A 431 0.87 -29.45 8.80
C SER A 431 -0.17 -28.70 9.66
N THR A 432 0.24 -28.13 10.80
CA THR A 432 -0.66 -27.38 11.69
C THR A 432 -1.23 -26.12 11.01
N THR A 433 -0.48 -25.49 10.10
CA THR A 433 -0.93 -24.33 9.30
C THR A 433 -1.39 -24.67 7.88
N LEU A 434 -1.01 -25.84 7.34
CA LEU A 434 -1.26 -26.19 5.93
C LEU A 434 -2.34 -27.26 5.72
N TRP A 435 -2.53 -28.18 6.66
CA TRP A 435 -3.34 -29.40 6.49
C TRP A 435 -4.46 -29.49 7.54
N GLU A 436 -5.73 -29.34 7.13
CA GLU A 436 -6.91 -29.32 8.03
C GLU A 436 -7.24 -30.65 8.70
N ARG A 437 -6.83 -31.75 8.08
CA ARG A 437 -7.18 -33.09 8.55
C ARG A 437 -6.25 -33.68 9.61
N GLN A 438 -5.09 -33.05 9.83
CA GLN A 438 -4.14 -33.48 10.87
C GLN A 438 -4.80 -33.45 12.25
N ASN A 439 -4.78 -34.60 12.94
CA ASN A 439 -5.40 -34.76 14.25
C ASN A 439 -4.42 -34.53 15.41
N LYS A 440 -4.97 -34.44 16.63
CA LYS A 440 -4.22 -34.32 17.89
C LYS A 440 -3.21 -35.45 18.12
N THR A 441 -3.55 -36.68 17.75
CA THR A 441 -2.68 -37.86 17.95
C THR A 441 -1.39 -37.74 17.14
N ALA A 442 -1.49 -37.27 15.89
CA ALA A 442 -0.34 -37.02 15.03
C ALA A 442 0.64 -35.98 15.60
N VAL A 443 0.13 -34.94 16.26
CA VAL A 443 0.96 -33.89 16.88
C VAL A 443 1.70 -34.38 18.12
N ILE A 444 1.08 -35.26 18.92
CA ILE A 444 1.68 -35.77 20.16
C ILE A 444 2.64 -36.93 19.86
N VAL A 445 2.20 -37.91 19.07
CA VAL A 445 2.92 -39.18 18.89
C VAL A 445 4.04 -39.05 17.86
N ALA A 446 3.82 -38.37 16.73
CA ALA A 446 4.79 -38.38 15.63
C ALA A 446 6.15 -37.75 15.98
N PRO A 447 6.23 -36.61 16.69
CA PRO A 447 7.52 -36.07 17.13
C PRO A 447 8.24 -37.02 18.11
N ILE A 448 7.54 -37.48 19.15
CA ILE A 448 8.13 -38.31 20.21
C ILE A 448 8.63 -39.65 19.64
N ALA A 449 7.79 -40.35 18.88
CA ALA A 449 8.19 -41.59 18.22
C ALA A 449 9.33 -41.33 17.21
N GLY A 450 9.24 -40.28 16.40
CA GLY A 450 10.25 -39.94 15.40
C GLY A 450 11.63 -39.65 16.01
N SER A 451 11.69 -38.89 17.11
CA SER A 451 12.93 -38.65 17.86
C SER A 451 13.54 -39.93 18.41
N LEU A 452 12.73 -40.80 19.03
CA LEU A 452 13.21 -42.07 19.58
C LEU A 452 13.74 -43.00 18.47
N THR A 453 13.05 -43.08 17.34
CA THR A 453 13.51 -43.84 16.16
C THR A 453 14.77 -43.24 15.56
N ALA A 454 14.88 -41.91 15.47
CA ALA A 454 16.06 -41.22 14.96
C ALA A 454 17.30 -41.43 15.83
N ILE A 455 17.17 -41.30 17.15
CA ILE A 455 18.24 -41.55 18.11
C ILE A 455 18.67 -43.02 18.06
N ALA A 456 17.72 -43.96 18.04
CA ALA A 456 18.01 -45.39 17.93
C ALA A 456 18.74 -45.73 16.62
N CYS A 457 18.32 -45.17 15.48
CA CYS A 457 18.98 -45.37 14.19
C CYS A 457 20.36 -44.70 14.12
N TRP A 458 20.55 -43.52 14.73
CA TRP A 458 21.83 -42.82 14.80
C TRP A 458 22.86 -43.59 15.64
N LEU A 459 22.51 -43.97 16.86
CA LEU A 459 23.41 -44.71 17.75
C LEU A 459 23.63 -46.14 17.26
N GLY A 460 22.59 -46.80 16.74
CA GLY A 460 22.66 -48.13 16.15
C GLY A 460 23.55 -48.18 14.90
N SER A 461 23.39 -47.23 13.96
CA SER A 461 24.27 -47.13 12.79
C SER A 461 25.71 -46.73 13.16
N THR A 462 25.90 -45.87 14.16
CA THR A 462 27.23 -45.56 14.70
C THR A 462 27.92 -46.83 15.21
N HIS A 463 27.24 -47.63 16.03
CA HIS A 463 27.79 -48.88 16.55
C HIS A 463 28.04 -49.91 15.44
N ALA A 464 27.12 -50.06 14.48
CA ALA A 464 27.26 -51.01 13.37
C ALA A 464 28.40 -50.65 12.41
N LEU A 465 28.70 -49.36 12.21
CA LEU A 465 29.76 -48.90 11.29
C LEU A 465 31.13 -48.76 11.96
N TYR A 466 31.19 -48.39 13.24
CA TYR A 466 32.44 -48.03 13.93
C TYR A 466 32.73 -48.82 15.21
N GLY A 467 31.88 -49.78 15.59
CA GLY A 467 32.03 -50.66 16.75
C GLY A 467 31.88 -49.98 18.13
N THR A 468 32.05 -48.66 18.21
CA THR A 468 32.02 -47.87 19.45
C THR A 468 31.16 -46.63 19.29
N VAL A 469 30.43 -46.27 20.36
CA VAL A 469 29.61 -45.04 20.41
C VAL A 469 30.37 -44.02 21.26
N SER A 470 30.82 -42.95 20.61
CA SER A 470 31.59 -41.85 21.20
C SER A 470 31.28 -40.57 20.43
N ILE A 471 31.56 -39.39 21.00
CA ILE A 471 31.35 -38.11 20.29
C ILE A 471 32.08 -38.10 18.93
N ALA A 472 33.28 -38.69 18.84
CA ALA A 472 34.02 -38.79 17.58
C ALA A 472 33.31 -39.69 16.55
N THR A 473 32.78 -40.86 16.96
CA THR A 473 32.12 -41.77 16.03
C THR A 473 30.70 -41.34 15.65
N THR A 474 29.98 -40.67 16.55
CA THR A 474 28.65 -40.09 16.27
C THR A 474 28.70 -38.81 15.43
N SER A 475 29.87 -38.13 15.38
CA SER A 475 30.15 -36.98 14.51
C SER A 475 30.35 -37.34 13.03
N ASN A 476 30.44 -38.63 12.69
CA ASN A 476 30.68 -39.03 11.31
C ASN A 476 29.45 -38.75 10.41
N ILE A 477 29.72 -38.35 9.16
CA ILE A 477 28.72 -37.89 8.20
C ILE A 477 27.60 -38.92 7.98
N ILE A 478 27.93 -40.21 7.84
CA ILE A 478 26.95 -41.28 7.56
C ILE A 478 25.96 -41.48 8.73
N PRO A 479 26.39 -41.71 9.99
CA PRO A 479 25.46 -41.73 11.12
C PRO A 479 24.60 -40.48 11.26
N LEU A 480 25.19 -39.28 11.09
CA LEU A 480 24.45 -38.03 11.16
C LEU A 480 23.33 -37.98 10.11
N ILE A 481 23.59 -38.44 8.88
CA ILE A 481 22.60 -38.52 7.80
C ILE A 481 21.49 -39.51 8.10
N ILE A 482 21.83 -40.67 8.68
CA ILE A 482 20.85 -41.66 9.10
C ILE A 482 19.96 -41.06 10.20
N GLY A 483 20.53 -40.46 11.25
CA GLY A 483 19.78 -39.84 12.34
C GLY A 483 18.85 -38.72 11.87
N ASN A 484 19.40 -37.70 11.20
CA ASN A 484 18.63 -36.54 10.72
C ASN A 484 17.61 -36.94 9.64
N GLY A 485 17.99 -37.86 8.75
CA GLY A 485 17.12 -38.38 7.70
C GLY A 485 15.93 -39.16 8.26
N VAL A 486 16.18 -40.05 9.22
CA VAL A 486 15.13 -40.80 9.92
C VAL A 486 14.23 -39.86 10.72
N SER A 487 14.77 -38.86 11.43
CA SER A 487 13.97 -37.90 12.22
C SER A 487 12.84 -37.27 11.39
N ILE A 488 13.15 -36.74 10.22
CA ILE A 488 12.14 -36.09 9.35
C ILE A 488 11.20 -37.08 8.69
N ILE A 489 11.74 -38.17 8.13
CA ILE A 489 10.94 -39.16 7.39
C ILE A 489 9.96 -39.84 8.37
N SER A 490 10.41 -40.20 9.56
CA SER A 490 9.54 -40.76 10.61
C SER A 490 8.53 -39.73 11.11
N GLY A 491 8.92 -38.48 11.36
CA GLY A 491 7.99 -37.40 11.73
C GLY A 491 6.86 -37.21 10.73
N ALA A 492 7.17 -37.20 9.43
CA ALA A 492 6.16 -37.11 8.36
C ALA A 492 5.29 -38.38 8.25
N LEU A 493 5.93 -39.55 8.20
CA LEU A 493 5.25 -40.85 8.06
C LEU A 493 4.32 -41.13 9.25
N TYR A 494 4.80 -40.97 10.49
CA TYR A 494 4.01 -41.14 11.70
C TYR A 494 2.90 -40.08 11.78
N SER A 495 3.14 -38.84 11.35
CA SER A 495 2.07 -37.83 11.30
C SER A 495 0.94 -38.23 10.34
N ILE A 496 1.27 -38.79 9.17
CA ILE A 496 0.30 -39.27 8.19
C ILE A 496 -0.45 -40.50 8.74
N ILE A 497 0.28 -41.50 9.25
CA ILE A 497 -0.30 -42.73 9.82
C ILE A 497 -1.22 -42.39 10.99
N CYS A 498 -0.77 -41.61 11.97
CA CYS A 498 -1.57 -41.23 13.13
C CYS A 498 -2.81 -40.41 12.75
N THR A 499 -2.73 -39.60 11.68
CA THR A 499 -3.89 -38.84 11.18
C THR A 499 -4.97 -39.76 10.63
N PHE A 500 -4.62 -40.75 9.80
CA PHE A 500 -5.62 -41.63 9.19
C PHE A 500 -6.04 -42.80 10.10
N ALA A 501 -5.14 -43.34 10.92
CA ALA A 501 -5.42 -44.49 11.79
C ALA A 501 -6.28 -44.15 13.03
N PHE A 502 -6.19 -42.91 13.54
CA PHE A 502 -6.95 -42.46 14.71
C PHE A 502 -8.07 -41.46 14.37
N GLY A 503 -8.48 -41.42 13.11
CA GLY A 503 -9.52 -40.51 12.60
C GLY A 503 -8.96 -39.16 12.17
N ALA A 504 -9.25 -38.78 10.92
CA ALA A 504 -8.92 -37.46 10.39
C ALA A 504 -9.78 -36.38 11.05
N ASP A 505 -9.18 -35.25 11.37
CA ASP A 505 -9.85 -34.06 11.89
C ASP A 505 -10.56 -33.27 10.76
N ASP A 506 -11.38 -32.29 11.12
CA ASP A 506 -11.97 -31.31 10.19
C ASP A 506 -12.00 -29.92 10.86
N PHE A 507 -10.83 -29.28 10.90
CA PHE A 507 -10.63 -28.09 11.72
C PHE A 507 -11.10 -26.80 11.02
N ASP A 508 -12.13 -26.15 11.57
CA ASP A 508 -12.58 -24.83 11.12
C ASP A 508 -11.54 -23.75 11.45
N TRP A 509 -10.91 -23.22 10.40
CA TRP A 509 -9.92 -22.16 10.44
C TRP A 509 -10.44 -20.82 10.96
N ASN A 510 -11.75 -20.59 10.98
CA ASN A 510 -12.32 -19.34 11.50
C ASN A 510 -12.20 -19.24 13.02
N ARG A 511 -12.19 -20.37 13.74
CA ARG A 511 -11.98 -20.44 15.20
C ARG A 511 -10.72 -19.70 15.66
N LEU A 512 -9.67 -19.69 14.84
CA LEU A 512 -8.40 -18.99 15.13
C LEU A 512 -8.52 -17.47 15.11
N LYS A 513 -9.51 -16.93 14.39
CA LYS A 513 -9.78 -15.49 14.33
C LYS A 513 -10.62 -15.02 15.51
N THR A 514 -11.28 -15.94 16.21
CA THR A 514 -12.20 -15.65 17.33
C THR A 514 -11.66 -16.06 18.69
N GLU A 515 -10.89 -17.16 18.78
CA GLU A 515 -10.36 -17.72 20.04
C GLU A 515 -8.94 -17.22 20.40
N ILE A 516 -8.24 -16.55 19.49
CA ILE A 516 -6.97 -15.87 19.80
C ILE A 516 -7.28 -14.45 20.23
N HIS A 517 -6.90 -14.10 21.46
CA HIS A 517 -7.17 -12.81 22.07
C HIS A 517 -5.89 -11.96 22.16
N ILE A 518 -5.94 -10.77 21.55
CA ILE A 518 -4.92 -9.72 21.64
C ILE A 518 -4.75 -9.31 23.12
N ALA A 519 -3.53 -8.99 23.54
CA ALA A 519 -3.25 -8.62 24.93
C ALA A 519 -3.95 -7.31 25.32
N ASP A 520 -4.49 -7.25 26.54
CA ASP A 520 -5.15 -6.04 27.05
C ASP A 520 -4.11 -5.05 27.61
N ASP A 521 -3.56 -4.22 26.73
CA ASP A 521 -2.62 -3.12 27.04
C ASP A 521 -3.32 -1.86 27.62
N SER A 522 -4.62 -1.90 27.96
CA SER A 522 -5.35 -0.73 28.49
C SER A 522 -4.83 -0.22 29.86
N ASP A 523 -4.03 -1.02 30.57
CA ASP A 523 -3.40 -0.64 31.84
C ASP A 523 -2.00 0.00 31.69
N VAL A 524 -1.50 0.14 30.46
CA VAL A 524 -0.17 0.70 30.16
C VAL A 524 -0.18 2.23 30.33
N LYS A 525 0.62 2.74 31.27
CA LYS A 525 0.77 4.18 31.52
C LYS A 525 1.19 4.94 30.25
N GLY A 526 0.28 5.75 29.73
CA GLY A 526 0.49 6.61 28.57
C GLY A 526 -0.34 6.23 27.34
N LEU A 527 -0.92 5.01 27.29
CA LEU A 527 -2.00 4.73 26.34
C LEU A 527 -3.30 5.37 26.82
N THR A 528 -4.07 5.94 25.90
CA THR A 528 -5.50 6.22 26.13
C THR A 528 -6.34 4.98 25.81
N SER A 529 -7.51 4.87 26.44
CA SER A 529 -8.46 3.77 26.18
C SER A 529 -8.89 3.69 24.71
N GLU A 530 -8.91 4.84 24.03
CA GLU A 530 -9.21 4.95 22.59
C GLU A 530 -8.07 4.42 21.72
N GLN A 531 -6.80 4.69 22.07
CA GLN A 531 -5.64 4.12 21.38
C GLN A 531 -5.61 2.59 21.51
N ALA A 532 -5.86 2.06 22.70
CA ALA A 532 -5.97 0.60 22.92
C ALA A 532 -7.12 -0.04 22.10
N ALA A 533 -8.25 0.66 21.96
CA ALA A 533 -9.37 0.20 21.13
C ALA A 533 -9.10 0.31 19.62
N GLN A 534 -8.38 1.35 19.18
CA GLN A 534 -7.98 1.55 17.79
C GLN A 534 -6.92 0.54 17.33
N GLU A 535 -6.00 0.16 18.23
CA GLU A 535 -5.04 -0.92 18.00
C GLU A 535 -5.75 -2.27 17.82
N LYS A 536 -6.79 -2.53 18.62
CA LYS A 536 -7.61 -3.75 18.52
C LYS A 536 -8.41 -3.87 17.21
N SER A 537 -8.70 -2.76 16.51
CA SER A 537 -9.45 -2.76 15.25
C SER A 537 -8.57 -2.86 14.00
N HIS A 538 -7.32 -2.38 14.06
CA HIS A 538 -6.40 -2.33 12.92
C HIS A 538 -5.82 -3.70 12.48
N GLU A 539 -6.04 -4.77 13.24
CA GLU A 539 -5.33 -6.05 13.04
C GLU A 539 -6.20 -7.20 12.48
N LEU A 540 -7.50 -6.99 12.31
CA LEU A 540 -8.36 -7.95 11.60
C LEU A 540 -8.13 -7.85 10.07
N LEU A 541 -7.73 -8.96 9.46
CA LEU A 541 -7.57 -9.04 8.00
C LEU A 541 -8.92 -8.85 7.30
N THR A 542 -9.04 -7.77 6.53
CA THR A 542 -10.18 -7.53 5.63
C THR A 542 -10.30 -8.66 4.60
N PRO A 543 -11.51 -8.92 4.05
CA PRO A 543 -11.69 -9.95 3.01
C PRO A 543 -10.76 -9.77 1.80
N GLN A 544 -10.48 -8.51 1.42
CA GLN A 544 -9.55 -8.20 0.34
C GLN A 544 -8.09 -8.54 0.71
N GLN A 545 -7.64 -8.25 1.93
CA GLN A 545 -6.30 -8.65 2.37
C GLN A 545 -6.16 -10.18 2.48
N ASP A 546 -7.21 -10.92 2.86
CA ASP A 546 -7.21 -12.38 2.80
C ASP A 546 -7.09 -12.89 1.36
N LEU A 547 -7.81 -12.30 0.41
CA LEU A 547 -7.70 -12.63 -1.02
C LEU A 547 -6.31 -12.33 -1.60
N ASP A 548 -5.71 -11.20 -1.24
CA ASP A 548 -4.37 -10.83 -1.69
C ASP A 548 -3.29 -11.71 -1.04
N LEU A 549 -3.47 -12.14 0.22
CA LEU A 549 -2.63 -13.17 0.84
C LEU A 549 -2.80 -14.54 0.17
N ARG A 550 -4.02 -14.95 -0.22
CA ARG A 550 -4.26 -16.20 -0.99
C ARG A 550 -3.56 -16.16 -2.35
N ARG A 551 -3.70 -15.06 -3.11
CA ARG A 551 -3.02 -14.85 -4.40
C ARG A 551 -1.49 -14.79 -4.23
N GLY A 552 -1.04 -14.11 -3.18
CA GLY A 552 0.37 -14.05 -2.78
C GLY A 552 0.94 -15.44 -2.47
N LYS A 553 0.19 -16.30 -1.76
CA LYS A 553 0.63 -17.66 -1.39
C LYS A 553 0.92 -18.53 -2.61
N VAL A 554 0.06 -18.49 -3.63
CA VAL A 554 0.27 -19.27 -4.87
C VAL A 554 1.55 -18.81 -5.57
N LYS A 555 1.77 -17.49 -5.65
CA LYS A 555 3.02 -16.93 -6.19
C LYS A 555 4.24 -17.30 -5.33
N ALA A 556 4.11 -17.26 -3.99
CA ALA A 556 5.16 -17.64 -3.04
C ALA A 556 5.60 -19.08 -3.23
N MET A 557 4.64 -20.02 -3.27
CA MET A 557 4.92 -21.45 -3.47
C MET A 557 5.59 -21.71 -4.81
N ALA A 558 5.14 -21.05 -5.89
CA ALA A 558 5.77 -21.17 -7.21
C ALA A 558 7.22 -20.63 -7.22
N ILE A 559 7.45 -19.44 -6.64
CA ILE A 559 8.78 -18.84 -6.54
C ILE A 559 9.71 -19.70 -5.67
N ALA A 560 9.25 -20.14 -4.50
CA ALA A 560 10.00 -21.02 -3.62
C ALA A 560 10.36 -22.34 -4.32
N ALA A 561 9.40 -23.01 -4.98
CA ALA A 561 9.66 -24.25 -5.71
C ALA A 561 10.68 -24.08 -6.84
N VAL A 562 10.59 -22.99 -7.61
CA VAL A 562 11.56 -22.67 -8.67
C VAL A 562 12.94 -22.37 -8.10
N LEU A 563 13.04 -21.58 -7.02
CA LEU A 563 14.33 -21.30 -6.37
C LEU A 563 14.94 -22.57 -5.75
N CYS A 564 14.14 -23.42 -5.10
CA CYS A 564 14.61 -24.73 -4.62
C CYS A 564 15.11 -25.61 -5.77
N LEU A 565 14.41 -25.66 -6.91
CA LEU A 565 14.87 -26.38 -8.10
C LEU A 565 16.21 -25.83 -8.62
N ILE A 566 16.39 -24.51 -8.63
CA ILE A 566 17.64 -23.86 -9.06
C ILE A 566 18.80 -24.22 -8.12
N PHE A 567 18.62 -24.00 -6.81
CA PHE A 567 19.68 -24.16 -5.80
C PHE A 567 20.04 -25.62 -5.50
N VAL A 568 19.08 -26.55 -5.63
CA VAL A 568 19.31 -27.97 -5.33
C VAL A 568 19.64 -28.79 -6.58
N ILE A 569 19.06 -28.46 -7.74
CA ILE A 569 19.19 -29.26 -8.95
C ILE A 569 19.94 -28.51 -10.05
N LEU A 570 19.37 -27.43 -10.60
CA LEU A 570 19.83 -26.87 -11.88
C LEU A 570 21.26 -26.29 -11.83
N TRP A 571 21.68 -25.74 -10.70
CA TRP A 571 23.04 -25.21 -10.54
C TRP A 571 24.06 -26.30 -10.16
N PRO A 572 23.93 -27.04 -9.03
CA PRO A 572 24.99 -27.96 -8.61
C PRO A 572 25.01 -29.28 -9.40
N MET A 573 23.86 -29.84 -9.77
CA MET A 573 23.80 -31.23 -10.25
C MET A 573 24.40 -31.46 -11.65
N PRO A 574 24.30 -30.54 -12.63
CA PRO A 574 25.04 -30.69 -13.89
C PRO A 574 26.57 -30.75 -13.67
N MET A 575 27.09 -29.93 -12.76
CA MET A 575 28.52 -29.90 -12.42
C MET A 575 28.96 -31.14 -11.61
N TYR A 576 28.09 -31.63 -10.73
CA TYR A 576 28.28 -32.89 -10.02
C TYR A 576 28.29 -34.09 -10.98
N GLY A 577 27.28 -34.21 -11.85
CA GLY A 577 27.10 -35.35 -12.76
C GLY A 577 28.21 -35.45 -13.82
N THR A 578 28.68 -34.31 -14.33
CA THR A 578 29.80 -34.25 -15.29
C THR A 578 31.18 -34.45 -14.65
N LYS A 579 31.27 -34.55 -13.32
CA LYS A 579 32.54 -34.58 -12.56
C LYS A 579 33.46 -33.39 -12.88
N TYR A 580 32.87 -32.23 -13.17
CA TYR A 580 33.60 -31.07 -13.67
C TYR A 580 34.58 -30.52 -12.62
N ILE A 581 35.85 -30.46 -12.99
CA ILE A 581 36.91 -29.79 -12.24
C ILE A 581 37.11 -28.42 -12.87
N PHE A 582 37.07 -27.36 -12.05
CA PHE A 582 37.01 -25.99 -12.55
C PHE A 582 38.30 -25.66 -13.30
N SER A 583 38.18 -25.13 -14.50
CA SER A 583 39.32 -24.50 -15.18
C SER A 583 39.68 -23.18 -14.48
N ARG A 584 40.92 -22.69 -14.66
CA ARG A 584 41.35 -21.38 -14.18
C ARG A 584 40.38 -20.26 -14.58
N GLY A 585 39.90 -20.29 -15.83
CA GLY A 585 38.90 -19.32 -16.32
C GLY A 585 37.54 -19.44 -15.62
N PHE A 586 37.07 -20.67 -15.38
CA PHE A 586 35.82 -20.89 -14.64
C PHE A 586 35.95 -20.51 -13.16
N PHE A 587 37.12 -20.71 -12.52
CA PHE A 587 37.36 -20.24 -11.16
C PHE A 587 37.37 -18.70 -11.06
N LYS A 588 37.94 -18.00 -12.04
CA LYS A 588 37.81 -16.53 -12.15
C LYS A 588 36.35 -16.09 -12.26
N PHE A 589 35.56 -16.78 -13.09
CA PHE A 589 34.12 -16.54 -13.19
C PHE A 589 33.40 -16.83 -11.85
N TRP A 590 33.76 -17.90 -11.15
CA TRP A 590 33.20 -18.24 -9.83
C TRP A 590 33.47 -17.12 -8.81
N VAL A 591 34.70 -16.63 -8.72
CA VAL A 591 35.05 -15.49 -7.85
C VAL A 591 34.29 -14.23 -8.27
N ALA A 592 34.21 -13.92 -9.57
CA ALA A 592 33.42 -12.77 -10.04
C ALA A 592 31.93 -12.89 -9.69
N LEU A 593 31.36 -14.09 -9.76
CA LEU A 593 29.99 -14.38 -9.32
C LEU A 593 29.83 -14.19 -7.80
N THR A 594 30.82 -14.59 -7.00
CA THR A 594 30.87 -14.32 -5.55
C THR A 594 30.84 -12.82 -5.26
N PHE A 595 31.65 -12.01 -5.96
CA PHE A 595 31.63 -10.55 -5.85
C PHE A 595 30.28 -9.94 -6.25
N LEU A 596 29.72 -10.34 -7.40
CA LEU A 596 28.42 -9.85 -7.87
C LEU A 596 27.29 -10.14 -6.87
N TRP A 597 27.27 -11.34 -6.30
CA TRP A 597 26.26 -11.72 -5.32
C TRP A 597 26.44 -10.96 -4.00
N ALA A 598 27.67 -10.83 -3.49
CA ALA A 598 27.96 -10.07 -2.27
C ALA A 598 27.58 -8.59 -2.42
N PHE A 599 27.91 -7.95 -3.55
CA PHE A 599 27.50 -6.57 -3.82
C PHE A 599 25.98 -6.42 -3.99
N GLY A 600 25.32 -7.34 -4.70
CA GLY A 600 23.87 -7.32 -4.87
C GLY A 600 23.11 -7.47 -3.55
N ALA A 601 23.56 -8.40 -2.69
CA ALA A 601 23.01 -8.61 -1.35
C ALA A 601 23.27 -7.39 -0.45
N ALA A 602 24.53 -6.93 -0.35
CA ALA A 602 24.90 -5.78 0.48
C ALA A 602 24.16 -4.49 0.08
N PHE A 603 24.07 -4.20 -1.22
CA PHE A 603 23.32 -3.03 -1.72
C PHE A 603 21.83 -3.16 -1.42
N THR A 604 21.24 -4.34 -1.64
CA THR A 604 19.81 -4.56 -1.36
C THR A 604 19.50 -4.40 0.12
N ILE A 605 20.25 -5.06 1.00
CA ILE A 605 20.02 -5.03 2.45
C ILE A 605 20.34 -3.66 3.06
N THR A 606 21.38 -2.96 2.59
CA THR A 606 21.75 -1.64 3.14
C THR A 606 20.88 -0.51 2.58
N ILE A 607 20.62 -0.47 1.27
CA ILE A 607 20.00 0.70 0.62
C ILE A 607 18.47 0.62 0.61
N MET A 608 17.87 -0.58 0.47
CA MET A 608 16.41 -0.72 0.42
C MET A 608 15.71 -0.20 1.68
N PRO A 609 16.17 -0.46 2.93
CA PRO A 609 15.58 0.09 4.13
C PRO A 609 15.67 1.63 4.18
N LEU A 610 16.84 2.19 3.82
CA LEU A 610 17.05 3.64 3.80
C LEU A 610 16.15 4.33 2.77
N VAL A 611 16.00 3.78 1.57
CA VAL A 611 15.11 4.32 0.53
C VAL A 611 13.63 4.23 0.95
N GLN A 612 13.23 3.13 1.61
CA GLN A 612 11.87 2.97 2.15
C GLN A 612 11.61 3.88 3.38
N GLY A 613 12.65 4.21 4.14
CA GLY A 613 12.59 5.10 5.31
C GLY A 613 12.79 6.59 5.00
N ARG A 614 13.28 6.96 3.81
CA ARG A 614 13.79 8.31 3.49
C ARG A 614 12.86 9.48 3.87
N LYS A 615 11.54 9.32 3.72
CA LYS A 615 10.56 10.37 4.11
C LYS A 615 10.53 10.57 5.63
N THR A 616 10.43 9.50 6.40
CA THR A 616 10.42 9.56 7.87
C THR A 616 11.79 9.89 8.45
N ILE A 617 12.90 9.46 7.83
CA ILE A 617 14.26 9.89 8.19
C ILE A 617 14.44 11.40 7.96
N LYS A 618 14.00 11.93 6.81
CA LYS A 618 14.03 13.38 6.54
C LYS A 618 13.20 14.15 7.57
N LEU A 619 12.00 13.67 7.89
CA LEU A 619 11.13 14.28 8.89
C LEU A 619 11.79 14.29 10.28
N PHE A 620 12.35 13.15 10.72
CA PHE A 620 13.08 13.01 11.99
C PHE A 620 14.21 14.05 12.13
N PHE A 621 15.12 14.12 11.15
CA PHE A 621 16.22 15.08 11.19
C PHE A 621 15.73 16.53 11.11
N THR A 622 14.67 16.81 10.35
CA THR A 622 14.12 18.18 10.25
C THR A 622 13.53 18.64 11.58
N THR A 623 12.76 17.77 12.26
CA THR A 623 12.17 18.07 13.58
C THR A 623 13.22 18.17 14.68
N MET A 624 14.23 17.28 14.70
CA MET A 624 15.28 17.27 15.72
C MET A 624 16.28 18.42 15.59
N ILE A 625 16.72 18.79 14.37
CA ILE A 625 17.80 19.77 14.17
C ILE A 625 17.28 21.21 14.22
N PHE A 626 16.12 21.50 13.62
CA PHE A 626 15.66 22.88 13.47
C PHE A 626 14.74 23.37 14.58
N GLY A 627 14.46 22.56 15.61
CA GLY A 627 13.60 22.92 16.74
C GLY A 627 12.14 23.21 16.39
N LYS A 628 11.79 23.19 15.09
CA LYS A 628 10.43 23.23 14.59
C LYS A 628 9.76 21.90 14.91
N THR A 629 9.13 21.82 16.09
CA THR A 629 7.90 21.04 16.20
C THR A 629 7.03 21.43 15.01
N PRO A 630 6.58 20.47 14.17
CA PRO A 630 5.55 20.81 13.21
C PRO A 630 4.37 21.32 14.04
N LYS A 631 3.95 22.59 13.80
CA LYS A 631 2.59 23.02 14.15
C LYS A 631 1.70 21.89 13.64
N ALA A 632 0.88 21.31 14.54
CA ALA A 632 0.14 20.09 14.25
C ALA A 632 -0.45 20.19 12.85
N THR A 633 0.15 19.46 11.90
CA THR A 633 -0.41 19.36 10.56
C THR A 633 -1.81 18.83 10.80
N ALA A 634 -2.82 19.60 10.40
CA ALA A 634 -4.20 19.15 10.41
C ALA A 634 -4.29 17.99 9.41
N THR A 635 -3.91 16.81 9.88
CA THR A 635 -4.08 15.56 9.19
C THR A 635 -5.58 15.41 9.02
N LEU A 636 -6.03 15.47 7.76
CA LEU A 636 -7.10 14.58 7.35
C LEU A 636 -6.66 13.19 7.83
N GLU A 637 -7.37 12.65 8.81
CA GLU A 637 -7.07 11.31 9.32
C GLU A 637 -7.10 10.36 8.11
N GLY A 638 -5.95 9.76 7.80
CA GLY A 638 -5.77 8.88 6.64
C GLY A 638 -5.17 9.48 5.35
N VAL A 639 -4.91 10.81 5.20
CA VAL A 639 -4.25 11.35 3.98
C VAL A 639 -3.06 12.27 4.27
N GLY A 640 -1.89 11.90 3.74
CA GLY A 640 -0.75 12.81 3.62
C GLY A 640 -0.91 13.73 2.41
N VAL A 641 -1.65 14.84 2.56
CA VAL A 641 -1.73 15.90 1.55
C VAL A 641 -0.38 16.61 1.45
N GLU A 642 0.13 16.85 0.23
CA GLU A 642 1.26 17.75 0.01
C GLU A 642 0.83 19.21 0.22
N GLY A 643 0.74 19.62 1.48
CA GLY A 643 0.72 21.02 1.85
C GLY A 643 2.04 21.68 1.42
N ARG A 644 1.99 22.50 0.37
CA ARG A 644 2.98 23.57 0.20
C ARG A 644 2.82 24.57 1.35
N GLU A 645 3.90 25.29 1.63
CA GLU A 645 4.05 26.23 2.73
C GLU A 645 2.89 27.23 2.85
N ASP A 646 2.64 27.65 4.11
CA ASP A 646 1.73 28.72 4.56
C ASP A 646 1.02 29.49 3.43
N PHE A 647 -0.15 28.99 3.01
CA PHE A 647 -1.06 29.75 2.16
C PHE A 647 -1.71 30.87 2.98
N ASP A 648 -1.02 32.00 3.03
CA ASP A 648 -1.67 33.28 3.28
C ASP A 648 -2.61 33.56 2.10
N TYR A 649 -3.92 33.59 2.34
CA TYR A 649 -4.89 33.90 1.28
C TYR A 649 -4.90 35.40 0.94
N ARG A 650 -4.21 36.25 1.72
CA ARG A 650 -3.99 37.67 1.42
C ARG A 650 -3.41 37.85 0.01
N GLY A 651 -4.22 38.43 -0.87
CA GLY A 651 -3.87 38.68 -2.28
C GLY A 651 -4.55 37.77 -3.30
N ARG A 652 -5.39 36.81 -2.88
CA ARG A 652 -6.29 36.07 -3.78
C ARG A 652 -7.73 36.56 -3.60
N SER A 653 -8.35 37.03 -4.67
CA SER A 653 -9.79 37.34 -4.69
C SER A 653 -10.60 36.09 -4.99
N TRP A 654 -11.67 35.88 -4.21
CA TRP A 654 -12.75 34.97 -4.60
C TRP A 654 -13.58 35.60 -5.73
N PRO A 655 -14.49 34.84 -6.39
CA PRO A 655 -15.35 35.40 -7.44
C PRO A 655 -16.10 36.66 -6.97
N ASN A 656 -16.41 37.55 -7.91
CA ASN A 656 -16.96 38.90 -7.65
C ASN A 656 -16.10 39.83 -6.78
N GLY A 657 -14.85 39.46 -6.44
CA GLY A 657 -13.98 40.25 -5.57
C GLY A 657 -14.17 39.97 -4.07
N ALA A 658 -14.96 38.96 -3.72
CA ALA A 658 -15.20 38.59 -2.33
C ALA A 658 -13.92 38.18 -1.59
N ARG A 659 -13.95 38.34 -0.27
CA ARG A 659 -12.83 38.07 0.63
C ARG A 659 -12.84 36.64 1.15
N ALA A 660 -14.00 36.03 1.33
CA ALA A 660 -14.13 34.63 1.74
C ALA A 660 -15.14 33.86 0.86
N ALA A 661 -15.01 32.53 0.85
CA ALA A 661 -16.02 31.63 0.31
C ALA A 661 -16.77 30.89 1.43
N PHE A 662 -18.08 30.69 1.27
CA PHE A 662 -18.93 30.11 2.30
C PHE A 662 -19.87 29.03 1.77
N ALA A 663 -20.14 28.02 2.60
CA ALA A 663 -21.17 27.01 2.39
C ALA A 663 -22.07 26.88 3.63
N PHE A 664 -23.36 27.18 3.47
CA PHE A 664 -24.35 26.86 4.49
C PHE A 664 -24.81 25.40 4.30
N THR A 665 -24.59 24.56 5.32
CA THR A 665 -24.82 23.12 5.22
C THR A 665 -25.73 22.59 6.33
N ILE A 666 -26.51 21.57 6.00
CA ILE A 666 -27.43 20.89 6.90
C ILE A 666 -27.14 19.39 6.80
N ASP A 667 -27.07 18.68 7.92
CA ASP A 667 -26.91 17.22 7.94
C ASP A 667 -28.03 16.55 8.73
N ASN A 668 -28.19 15.25 8.48
CA ASN A 668 -29.02 14.30 9.19
C ASN A 668 -30.53 14.54 9.09
N MET A 669 -31.19 13.63 8.37
CA MET A 669 -32.61 13.69 8.09
C MET A 669 -33.37 12.57 8.81
N GLY A 670 -34.37 12.94 9.60
CA GLY A 670 -35.27 12.01 10.28
C GLY A 670 -34.57 11.07 11.27
N GLU A 671 -35.10 9.87 11.39
CA GLU A 671 -34.71 8.83 12.33
C GLU A 671 -33.61 7.87 11.84
N ALA A 672 -33.01 8.14 10.66
CA ALA A 672 -32.05 7.23 10.04
C ALA A 672 -30.87 6.87 10.96
N ALA A 673 -30.28 7.90 11.60
CA ALA A 673 -29.17 7.74 12.53
C ALA A 673 -29.55 7.06 13.85
N ASP A 674 -30.78 7.23 14.33
CA ASP A 674 -31.26 6.58 15.55
C ASP A 674 -31.60 5.11 15.30
N LEU A 675 -32.08 4.77 14.11
CA LEU A 675 -32.27 3.37 13.68
C LEU A 675 -30.94 2.62 13.53
N ASP A 676 -29.91 3.22 12.93
CA ASP A 676 -28.57 2.61 12.84
C ASP A 676 -27.96 2.34 14.22
N ARG A 677 -28.25 3.22 15.19
CA ARG A 677 -27.76 3.12 16.57
C ARG A 677 -28.64 2.26 17.50
N ASN A 678 -29.78 1.76 17.03
CA ASN A 678 -30.81 1.09 17.84
C ASN A 678 -31.32 1.97 19.01
N LEU A 679 -31.48 3.27 18.77
CA LEU A 679 -32.02 4.26 19.70
C LEU A 679 -33.49 4.63 19.40
N TRP A 680 -34.00 4.28 18.22
CA TRP A 680 -35.39 4.54 17.86
C TRP A 680 -36.36 3.70 18.70
N PRO A 681 -37.37 4.29 19.38
CA PRO A 681 -38.29 3.52 20.21
C PRO A 681 -39.24 2.65 19.37
N ASP A 682 -39.39 1.37 19.73
CA ASP A 682 -40.35 0.43 19.09
C ASP A 682 -41.81 0.94 19.08
N SER A 683 -42.14 1.87 19.98
CA SER A 683 -43.47 2.49 20.09
C SER A 683 -43.69 3.67 19.13
N GLN A 684 -42.66 4.17 18.44
CA GLN A 684 -42.79 5.27 17.49
C GLN A 684 -42.77 4.77 16.03
N PRO A 685 -43.76 5.14 15.20
CA PRO A 685 -43.80 4.71 13.81
C PRO A 685 -42.68 5.36 12.98
N ILE A 686 -42.06 4.57 12.10
CA ILE A 686 -41.17 5.08 11.06
C ILE A 686 -41.94 6.10 10.19
N GLY A 687 -41.33 7.24 9.89
CA GLY A 687 -41.93 8.36 9.15
C GLY A 687 -42.49 9.49 10.02
N SER A 688 -42.27 9.48 11.35
CA SER A 688 -42.82 10.50 12.27
C SER A 688 -41.79 11.38 13.00
N HIS A 689 -40.55 11.46 12.54
CA HIS A 689 -39.51 12.21 13.26
C HIS A 689 -39.70 13.74 13.14
N HIS A 690 -39.80 14.41 14.29
CA HIS A 690 -40.10 15.85 14.44
C HIS A 690 -39.19 16.78 13.60
N SER A 691 -37.92 16.41 13.41
CA SER A 691 -36.97 17.16 12.58
C SER A 691 -37.43 17.33 11.12
N VAL A 692 -38.23 16.38 10.59
CA VAL A 692 -38.75 16.40 9.21
C VAL A 692 -40.19 16.92 9.15
N THR A 693 -41.03 16.58 10.13
CA THR A 693 -42.45 16.96 10.15
C THR A 693 -42.66 18.41 10.60
N GLU A 694 -41.88 18.90 11.57
CA GLU A 694 -42.08 20.19 12.23
C GLU A 694 -40.94 21.19 11.95
N VAL A 695 -39.68 20.76 12.07
CA VAL A 695 -38.52 21.69 12.00
C VAL A 695 -38.11 22.01 10.56
N LEU A 696 -38.08 21.01 9.67
CA LEU A 696 -37.68 21.21 8.26
C LEU A 696 -38.47 22.33 7.54
N PRO A 697 -39.81 22.45 7.65
CA PRO A 697 -40.54 23.59 7.09
C PRO A 697 -40.03 24.96 7.56
N LEU A 698 -39.61 25.07 8.83
CA LEU A 698 -39.07 26.31 9.40
C LEU A 698 -37.67 26.63 8.82
N PHE A 699 -36.82 25.62 8.66
CA PHE A 699 -35.52 25.76 7.99
C PHE A 699 -35.67 26.25 6.55
N LEU A 700 -36.57 25.63 5.77
CA LEU A 700 -36.85 26.03 4.39
C LEU A 700 -37.41 27.47 4.32
N ALA A 701 -38.27 27.84 5.26
CA ALA A 701 -38.82 29.20 5.35
C ALA A 701 -37.73 30.25 5.69
N LEU A 702 -36.82 29.94 6.60
CA LEU A 702 -35.69 30.81 6.96
C LEU A 702 -34.70 30.99 5.80
N LEU A 703 -34.27 29.90 5.17
CA LEU A 703 -33.35 29.98 4.02
C LEU A 703 -33.96 30.78 2.86
N LYS A 704 -35.26 30.58 2.59
CA LYS A 704 -35.99 31.36 1.58
C LYS A 704 -36.17 32.84 1.97
N LYS A 705 -36.39 33.14 3.25
CA LYS A 705 -36.50 34.52 3.77
C LYS A 705 -35.22 35.32 3.59
N TYR A 706 -34.07 34.65 3.64
CA TYR A 706 -32.73 35.26 3.55
C TYR A 706 -32.04 35.07 2.20
N ASP A 707 -32.66 34.32 1.29
CA ASP A 707 -32.10 33.92 -0.02
C ASP A 707 -30.68 33.33 0.11
N VAL A 708 -30.50 32.42 1.07
CA VAL A 708 -29.20 31.78 1.35
C VAL A 708 -29.16 30.42 0.66
N PRO A 709 -28.26 30.20 -0.32
CA PRO A 709 -28.10 28.90 -0.95
C PRO A 709 -27.48 27.91 0.03
N ALA A 710 -28.09 26.74 0.13
CA ALA A 710 -27.67 25.68 1.03
C ALA A 710 -27.44 24.35 0.31
N THR A 711 -26.74 23.46 1.04
CA THR A 711 -26.57 22.05 0.72
C THR A 711 -27.03 21.22 1.92
N TYR A 712 -27.94 20.27 1.69
CA TYR A 712 -28.43 19.35 2.69
C TYR A 712 -27.85 17.96 2.39
N PHE A 713 -26.97 17.47 3.25
CA PHE A 713 -26.45 16.11 3.20
C PHE A 713 -27.48 15.19 3.89
N ILE A 714 -28.10 14.30 3.11
CA ILE A 714 -29.14 13.36 3.59
C ILE A 714 -28.69 11.91 3.46
N GLU A 715 -29.18 11.08 4.37
CA GLU A 715 -29.08 9.63 4.30
C GLU A 715 -29.97 9.08 3.19
N SER A 716 -29.44 8.25 2.29
CA SER A 716 -30.20 7.76 1.13
C SER A 716 -31.40 6.87 1.49
N TRP A 717 -31.45 6.28 2.68
CA TRP A 717 -32.64 5.56 3.16
C TRP A 717 -33.89 6.47 3.25
N ASN A 718 -33.71 7.77 3.54
CA ASN A 718 -34.80 8.73 3.61
C ASN A 718 -35.49 9.00 2.27
N LEU A 719 -34.88 8.61 1.14
CA LEU A 719 -35.54 8.65 -0.17
C LEU A 719 -36.80 7.76 -0.20
N SER A 720 -36.77 6.64 0.53
CA SER A 720 -37.92 5.72 0.66
C SER A 720 -38.95 6.16 1.69
N VAL A 721 -38.51 6.78 2.80
CA VAL A 721 -39.35 7.11 3.97
C VAL A 721 -39.98 8.49 3.87
N TYR A 722 -39.21 9.49 3.42
CA TYR A 722 -39.63 10.89 3.32
C TYR A 722 -39.54 11.46 1.89
N PRO A 723 -40.01 10.75 0.84
CA PRO A 723 -39.85 11.18 -0.56
C PRO A 723 -40.41 12.59 -0.81
N LYS A 724 -41.55 12.92 -0.18
CA LYS A 724 -42.19 14.25 -0.27
C LYS A 724 -41.38 15.38 0.37
N ALA A 725 -40.60 15.09 1.42
CA ALA A 725 -39.75 16.09 2.05
C ALA A 725 -38.48 16.34 1.23
N VAL A 726 -37.88 15.28 0.68
CA VAL A 726 -36.76 15.38 -0.28
C VAL A 726 -37.16 16.20 -1.51
N GLN A 727 -38.36 15.95 -2.07
CA GLN A 727 -38.92 16.77 -3.16
C GLN A 727 -39.12 18.25 -2.77
N ARG A 728 -39.53 18.56 -1.53
CA ARG A 728 -39.66 19.94 -1.04
C ARG A 728 -38.30 20.64 -0.89
N ILE A 729 -37.26 19.92 -0.45
CA ILE A 729 -35.89 20.45 -0.35
C ILE A 729 -35.38 20.83 -1.76
N ALA A 730 -35.54 19.95 -2.74
CA ALA A 730 -35.18 20.23 -4.13
C ALA A 730 -35.98 21.40 -4.73
N ALA A 731 -37.30 21.44 -4.51
CA ALA A 731 -38.16 22.52 -4.98
C ALA A 731 -37.84 23.89 -4.33
N ALA A 732 -37.13 23.90 -3.20
CA ALA A 732 -36.60 25.11 -2.57
C ALA A 732 -35.23 25.56 -3.12
N GLY A 733 -34.68 24.87 -4.14
CA GLY A 733 -33.37 25.20 -4.73
C GLY A 733 -32.15 24.76 -3.89
N ILE A 734 -32.38 24.00 -2.82
CA ILE A 734 -31.33 23.46 -1.96
C ILE A 734 -30.71 22.24 -2.65
N GLU A 735 -29.39 22.13 -2.57
CA GLU A 735 -28.68 20.97 -3.10
C GLU A 735 -28.90 19.77 -2.18
N ILE A 736 -29.25 18.63 -2.76
CA ILE A 736 -29.31 17.34 -2.07
C ILE A 736 -27.96 16.65 -2.28
N ALA A 737 -27.21 16.54 -1.20
CA ALA A 737 -25.92 15.86 -1.13
C ALA A 737 -26.04 14.60 -0.26
N TRP A 738 -24.99 13.77 -0.26
CA TRP A 738 -25.03 12.44 0.32
C TRP A 738 -24.43 12.39 1.74
N HIS A 739 -25.11 11.70 2.66
CA HIS A 739 -24.67 11.47 4.05
C HIS A 739 -24.78 10.00 4.46
N ALA A 740 -24.15 9.11 3.70
CA ALA A 740 -24.30 7.65 3.83
C ALA A 740 -25.71 7.13 3.51
N TYR A 741 -25.94 5.83 3.69
CA TYR A 741 -27.24 5.22 3.49
C TYR A 741 -28.16 5.39 4.71
N ARG A 742 -27.63 5.27 5.93
CA ARG A 742 -28.35 5.40 7.23
C ARG A 742 -27.53 6.14 8.32
N HIS A 743 -26.61 7.01 7.93
CA HIS A 743 -25.67 7.66 8.88
C HIS A 743 -24.75 6.62 9.58
N GLU A 744 -24.38 5.55 8.86
CA GLU A 744 -23.44 4.55 9.38
C GLU A 744 -22.12 5.22 9.81
N ALA A 745 -21.56 4.81 10.95
CA ALA A 745 -20.34 5.41 11.49
C ALA A 745 -19.15 5.22 10.55
N TRP A 746 -18.82 6.26 9.76
CA TRP A 746 -17.97 6.10 8.57
C TRP A 746 -16.59 5.54 8.89
N SER A 747 -15.99 5.94 10.01
CA SER A 747 -14.69 5.44 10.51
C SER A 747 -14.67 3.95 10.92
N LYS A 748 -15.82 3.27 10.91
CA LYS A 748 -15.94 1.83 11.20
C LYS A 748 -16.20 0.98 9.95
N LEU A 749 -16.40 1.60 8.78
CA LEU A 749 -16.71 0.88 7.54
C LEU A 749 -15.45 0.24 6.92
N ASP A 750 -15.47 -1.06 6.66
CA ASP A 750 -14.45 -1.69 5.81
C ASP A 750 -14.65 -1.30 4.32
N THR A 751 -13.74 -1.72 3.45
CA THR A 751 -13.79 -1.36 2.02
C THR A 751 -15.08 -1.85 1.34
N THR A 752 -15.57 -3.02 1.72
CA THR A 752 -16.78 -3.62 1.15
C THR A 752 -18.01 -2.91 1.69
N ALA A 753 -18.06 -2.62 2.99
CA ALA A 753 -19.16 -1.88 3.61
C ALA A 753 -19.26 -0.44 3.10
N GLU A 754 -18.12 0.23 2.86
CA GLU A 754 -18.10 1.55 2.22
C GLU A 754 -18.62 1.47 0.78
N GLN A 755 -18.15 0.49 -0.02
CA GLN A 755 -18.60 0.34 -1.41
C GLN A 755 -20.06 -0.14 -1.54
N ASP A 756 -20.56 -0.95 -0.60
CA ASP A 756 -21.98 -1.31 -0.47
C ASP A 756 -22.82 -0.08 -0.11
N ASN A 757 -22.33 0.77 0.79
CA ASN A 757 -22.99 2.02 1.16
C ASN A 757 -23.10 2.97 -0.06
N PHE A 758 -22.01 3.14 -0.82
CA PHE A 758 -22.03 3.83 -2.12
C PHE A 758 -23.06 3.20 -3.07
N THR A 759 -22.97 1.90 -3.33
CA THR A 759 -23.83 1.18 -4.28
C THR A 759 -25.31 1.36 -3.92
N ARG A 760 -25.71 0.96 -2.70
CA ARG A 760 -27.10 1.09 -2.21
C ARG A 760 -27.61 2.53 -2.19
N SER A 761 -26.76 3.50 -1.88
CA SER A 761 -27.15 4.90 -1.83
C SER A 761 -27.39 5.49 -3.21
N PHE A 762 -26.51 5.19 -4.16
CA PHE A 762 -26.63 5.68 -5.54
C PHE A 762 -27.69 4.89 -6.32
N ASP A 763 -27.89 3.61 -6.03
CA ASP A 763 -29.01 2.81 -6.54
C ASP A 763 -30.35 3.33 -6.01
N ALA A 764 -30.49 3.59 -4.70
CA ALA A 764 -31.69 4.20 -4.13
C ALA A 764 -31.98 5.59 -4.72
N MET A 765 -30.93 6.39 -4.97
CA MET A 765 -31.06 7.67 -5.66
C MET A 765 -31.47 7.51 -7.14
N SER A 766 -30.94 6.49 -7.82
CA SER A 766 -31.30 6.15 -9.20
C SER A 766 -32.72 5.58 -9.32
N GLU A 767 -33.21 4.85 -8.31
CA GLU A 767 -34.59 4.36 -8.25
C GLU A 767 -35.55 5.52 -7.97
N PHE A 768 -35.24 6.34 -6.96
CA PHE A 768 -36.03 7.52 -6.59
C PHE A 768 -36.16 8.53 -7.75
N THR A 769 -35.09 8.75 -8.50
CA THR A 769 -35.11 9.60 -9.71
C THR A 769 -35.63 8.87 -10.96
N GLY A 770 -35.47 7.55 -11.05
CA GLY A 770 -36.00 6.71 -12.13
C GLY A 770 -37.53 6.59 -12.14
N GLY A 771 -38.16 6.64 -10.96
CA GLY A 771 -39.62 6.68 -10.82
C GLY A 771 -40.25 8.07 -11.02
N ALA A 772 -39.46 9.15 -10.99
CA ALA A 772 -39.97 10.52 -10.96
C ALA A 772 -39.32 11.44 -12.01
N LYS A 773 -40.10 11.84 -13.02
CA LYS A 773 -39.73 12.96 -13.90
C LYS A 773 -39.64 14.26 -13.09
N GLY A 774 -38.42 14.78 -12.86
CA GLY A 774 -38.22 16.19 -12.53
C GLY A 774 -37.13 16.51 -11.49
N THR A 775 -36.47 17.65 -11.73
CA THR A 775 -35.70 18.51 -10.79
C THR A 775 -34.53 17.94 -9.97
N ILE A 776 -34.45 16.64 -9.67
CA ILE A 776 -33.42 16.09 -8.76
C ILE A 776 -32.36 15.33 -9.56
N GLY A 777 -31.11 15.82 -9.54
CA GLY A 777 -29.95 15.17 -10.15
C GLY A 777 -29.23 14.20 -9.20
N PRO A 778 -28.23 13.43 -9.70
CA PRO A 778 -27.40 12.58 -8.85
C PRO A 778 -26.62 13.40 -7.82
N TYR A 779 -26.24 12.75 -6.71
CA TYR A 779 -25.41 13.38 -5.68
C TYR A 779 -24.13 13.98 -6.28
N ARG A 780 -23.78 15.20 -5.86
CA ARG A 780 -22.56 15.92 -6.30
C ARG A 780 -21.54 16.08 -5.17
N GLY A 781 -22.01 16.11 -3.94
CA GLY A 781 -21.22 16.20 -2.72
C GLY A 781 -21.45 15.03 -1.79
N PHE A 782 -20.43 14.70 -1.03
CA PHE A 782 -20.51 13.73 0.07
C PHE A 782 -19.99 14.33 1.37
N ARG A 783 -20.67 14.07 2.47
CA ARG A 783 -20.15 14.30 3.81
C ARG A 783 -20.13 12.98 4.58
N PRO A 784 -18.96 12.49 5.02
CA PRO A 784 -18.92 11.29 5.85
C PRO A 784 -19.53 11.57 7.23
N PRO A 785 -20.43 10.71 7.73
CA PRO A 785 -20.89 10.74 9.11
C PRO A 785 -19.71 10.78 10.10
N GLY A 786 -19.68 11.79 10.97
CA GLY A 786 -18.59 12.04 11.92
C GLY A 786 -17.35 12.74 11.33
N GLY A 787 -17.32 13.06 10.04
CA GLY A 787 -16.26 13.86 9.40
C GLY A 787 -14.97 13.13 9.04
N ILE A 788 -14.87 11.82 9.25
CA ILE A 788 -13.66 11.01 9.04
C ILE A 788 -13.73 10.24 7.71
N ILE A 789 -12.60 10.09 7.01
CA ILE A 789 -12.50 9.36 5.73
C ILE A 789 -11.42 8.28 5.78
N HIS A 790 -11.52 7.26 4.94
CA HIS A 790 -10.47 6.24 4.77
C HIS A 790 -9.41 6.67 3.74
N GLY A 791 -9.05 7.94 3.81
CA GLY A 791 -8.15 8.62 2.90
C GLY A 791 -8.45 8.40 1.41
N ASP A 792 -7.42 8.10 0.62
CA ASP A 792 -7.49 7.91 -0.83
C ASP A 792 -8.57 6.89 -1.27
N ARG A 793 -8.95 5.93 -0.39
CA ARG A 793 -10.02 4.94 -0.66
C ARG A 793 -11.36 5.65 -0.87
N THR A 794 -11.78 6.44 0.12
CA THR A 794 -13.02 7.22 0.06
C THR A 794 -13.00 8.21 -1.09
N LEU A 795 -11.87 8.90 -1.30
CA LEU A 795 -11.73 9.89 -2.38
C LEU A 795 -11.87 9.27 -3.78
N LYS A 796 -11.33 8.07 -4.01
CA LYS A 796 -11.50 7.33 -5.27
C LYS A 796 -12.92 6.86 -5.49
N LEU A 797 -13.54 6.24 -4.48
CA LEU A 797 -14.96 5.83 -4.56
C LEU A 797 -15.87 7.03 -4.85
N CYS A 798 -15.58 8.20 -4.27
CA CYS A 798 -16.30 9.42 -4.59
C CYS A 798 -16.23 9.76 -6.09
N ARG A 799 -15.05 9.71 -6.70
CA ARG A 799 -14.85 10.02 -8.12
C ARG A 799 -15.44 8.95 -9.05
N GLU A 800 -15.33 7.68 -8.68
CA GLU A 800 -15.95 6.56 -9.41
C GLU A 800 -17.49 6.71 -9.49
N HIS A 801 -18.12 7.24 -8.45
CA HIS A 801 -19.57 7.54 -8.40
C HIS A 801 -19.92 8.97 -8.84
N GLY A 802 -18.98 9.71 -9.44
CA GLY A 802 -19.24 11.01 -10.07
C GLY A 802 -19.32 12.22 -9.12
N LEU A 803 -19.00 12.08 -7.84
CA LEU A 803 -18.98 13.19 -6.88
C LEU A 803 -17.88 14.19 -7.23
N GLY A 804 -18.20 15.48 -7.20
CA GLY A 804 -17.26 16.57 -7.46
C GLY A 804 -16.50 17.02 -6.20
N TYR A 805 -17.08 16.84 -5.02
CA TYR A 805 -16.49 17.27 -3.76
C TYR A 805 -16.85 16.39 -2.57
N ILE A 806 -16.04 16.49 -1.51
CA ILE A 806 -16.23 15.84 -0.22
C ILE A 806 -16.07 16.87 0.91
N SER A 807 -16.84 16.74 2.00
CA SER A 807 -16.86 17.67 3.14
C SER A 807 -16.53 16.97 4.47
N PRO A 808 -15.26 16.56 4.70
CA PRO A 808 -14.82 15.96 5.95
C PRO A 808 -14.55 17.03 7.03
N SER A 809 -14.16 16.61 8.24
CA SER A 809 -13.62 17.50 9.26
C SER A 809 -12.16 17.84 8.95
N ALA A 810 -11.84 19.11 8.69
CA ALA A 810 -10.46 19.61 8.57
C ALA A 810 -10.39 21.14 8.72
N GLU A 811 -9.21 21.68 9.02
CA GLU A 811 -9.02 23.14 9.19
C GLU A 811 -8.99 23.94 7.88
N GLN A 812 -8.66 23.30 6.73
CA GLN A 812 -8.45 23.97 5.45
C GLN A 812 -8.96 23.15 4.26
N GLY A 813 -9.60 23.83 3.30
CA GLY A 813 -9.99 23.23 2.03
C GLY A 813 -8.81 23.00 1.08
N ALA A 814 -8.92 21.99 0.22
CA ALA A 814 -7.88 21.59 -0.71
C ALA A 814 -8.47 21.00 -1.99
N VAL A 815 -7.71 20.98 -3.09
CA VAL A 815 -8.01 20.14 -4.26
C VAL A 815 -7.02 18.99 -4.25
N VAL A 816 -7.51 17.77 -3.97
CA VAL A 816 -6.67 16.57 -3.88
C VAL A 816 -6.61 15.93 -5.26
N LYS A 817 -5.39 15.73 -5.75
CA LYS A 817 -5.12 15.02 -7.01
C LYS A 817 -5.03 13.52 -6.76
N LEU A 818 -5.72 12.75 -7.60
CA LEU A 818 -5.73 11.29 -7.56
C LEU A 818 -4.92 10.71 -8.73
N ASP A 819 -4.46 9.48 -8.57
CA ASP A 819 -3.79 8.66 -9.59
C ASP A 819 -2.72 9.40 -10.43
N GLY A 820 -1.75 9.99 -9.73
CA GLY A 820 -0.62 10.69 -10.35
C GLY A 820 -0.96 12.06 -10.94
N GLY A 821 -2.19 12.54 -10.77
CA GLY A 821 -2.64 13.87 -11.23
C GLY A 821 -3.59 13.85 -12.43
N ALA A 822 -4.14 12.69 -12.80
CA ALA A 822 -5.08 12.55 -13.90
C ALA A 822 -6.53 12.97 -13.55
N ASP A 823 -6.91 12.89 -12.28
CA ASP A 823 -8.22 13.33 -11.77
C ASP A 823 -8.04 14.09 -10.45
N SER A 824 -9.07 14.82 -10.01
CA SER A 824 -9.04 15.57 -8.75
C SER A 824 -10.41 15.75 -8.11
N ILE A 825 -10.43 15.78 -6.78
CA ILE A 825 -11.62 16.03 -5.97
C ILE A 825 -11.43 17.27 -5.08
N ALA A 826 -12.47 18.10 -4.95
CA ALA A 826 -12.46 19.22 -4.01
C ALA A 826 -12.78 18.72 -2.58
N VAL A 827 -11.93 19.07 -1.63
CA VAL A 827 -12.13 18.85 -0.19
C VAL A 827 -12.59 20.18 0.40
N LEU A 828 -13.86 20.24 0.81
CA LEU A 828 -14.56 21.42 1.30
C LEU A 828 -14.98 21.21 2.77
N PRO A 829 -14.04 21.28 3.72
CA PRO A 829 -14.26 20.75 5.05
C PRO A 829 -15.14 21.64 5.93
N PHE A 830 -15.71 21.03 6.97
CA PHE A 830 -16.25 21.75 8.12
C PHE A 830 -15.25 21.72 9.28
N LYS A 831 -15.43 22.65 10.23
CA LYS A 831 -14.67 22.71 11.48
C LYS A 831 -15.62 22.44 12.64
N TRP A 832 -15.18 21.76 13.69
CA TRP A 832 -16.07 21.42 14.82
C TRP A 832 -16.72 22.64 15.49
N ARG A 833 -15.99 23.76 15.58
CA ARG A 833 -16.49 25.06 16.04
C ARG A 833 -17.53 25.73 15.12
N THR A 834 -17.83 25.15 13.96
CA THR A 834 -18.96 25.52 13.09
C THR A 834 -19.97 24.38 12.90
N VAL A 835 -20.08 23.47 13.89
CA VAL A 835 -21.09 22.41 14.00
C VAL A 835 -21.93 22.61 15.26
N ASP A 836 -23.26 22.66 15.15
CA ASP A 836 -24.14 22.94 16.29
C ASP A 836 -24.18 21.82 17.34
N ALA A 837 -24.03 20.57 16.90
CA ALA A 837 -23.86 19.41 17.76
C ALA A 837 -22.67 19.52 18.72
N TYR A 838 -21.58 20.19 18.30
CA TYR A 838 -20.40 20.44 19.15
C TYR A 838 -20.72 21.39 20.31
N TYR A 839 -21.78 22.20 20.22
CA TYR A 839 -22.28 23.05 21.30
C TYR A 839 -23.34 22.33 22.12
N TYR A 840 -24.35 21.74 21.48
CA TYR A 840 -25.57 21.29 22.17
C TYR A 840 -25.53 19.87 22.74
N MET A 841 -24.63 18.99 22.31
CA MET A 841 -24.62 17.59 22.74
C MET A 841 -23.48 17.28 23.72
N ASP A 842 -23.80 16.58 24.80
CA ASP A 842 -22.82 16.10 25.80
C ASP A 842 -21.85 15.06 25.22
N ALA A 843 -22.26 14.34 24.17
CA ALA A 843 -21.41 13.38 23.46
C ALA A 843 -20.10 13.99 22.92
N PHE A 844 -20.03 15.31 22.74
CA PHE A 844 -18.80 16.00 22.32
C PHE A 844 -17.97 16.59 23.47
N ALA A 845 -18.29 16.31 24.74
CA ALA A 845 -17.53 16.80 25.90
C ALA A 845 -16.03 16.42 25.81
N GLY A 846 -15.73 15.17 25.43
CA GLY A 846 -14.35 14.71 25.21
C GLY A 846 -13.63 15.45 24.07
N LEU A 847 -14.36 15.84 23.01
CA LEU A 847 -13.80 16.62 21.91
C LEU A 847 -13.55 18.08 22.32
N ARG A 848 -14.48 18.69 23.08
CA ARG A 848 -14.31 20.04 23.68
C ARG A 848 -13.09 20.07 24.60
N LYS A 849 -12.94 19.07 25.49
CA LYS A 849 -11.76 18.86 26.34
C LYS A 849 -10.45 18.77 25.54
N THR A 850 -10.45 17.97 24.47
CA THR A 850 -9.25 17.70 23.65
C THR A 850 -8.83 18.92 22.83
N LYS A 851 -9.79 19.74 22.37
CA LYS A 851 -9.52 20.99 21.65
C LYS A 851 -9.19 22.17 22.57
N GLY A 852 -9.74 22.20 23.79
CA GLY A 852 -9.56 23.28 24.77
C GLY A 852 -10.24 24.61 24.40
N GLU A 853 -11.10 24.61 23.36
CA GLU A 853 -11.75 25.81 22.83
C GLU A 853 -13.05 26.19 23.57
N LEU A 854 -13.68 25.22 24.26
CA LEU A 854 -14.94 25.35 25.00
C LEU A 854 -14.90 24.49 26.28
N PRO A 855 -15.73 24.79 27.30
CA PRO A 855 -15.92 23.93 28.45
C PRO A 855 -16.43 22.52 28.09
N GLU A 856 -16.30 21.57 29.01
CA GLU A 856 -16.77 20.19 28.78
C GLU A 856 -18.30 20.10 28.73
N GLU A 857 -19.03 20.97 29.44
CA GLU A 857 -20.50 21.01 29.43
C GLU A 857 -21.09 21.44 28.08
N ALA A 858 -22.34 21.06 27.81
CA ALA A 858 -23.12 21.62 26.69
C ALA A 858 -23.30 23.15 26.83
N GLN A 859 -23.33 23.84 25.69
CA GLN A 859 -23.28 25.30 25.58
C GLN A 859 -24.64 25.88 25.13
N GLY A 860 -24.91 27.14 25.50
CA GLY A 860 -26.14 27.85 25.14
C GLY A 860 -26.21 28.30 23.68
N PRO A 861 -27.41 28.56 23.12
CA PRO A 861 -27.59 29.02 21.73
C PRO A 861 -26.89 30.34 21.42
N ASP A 862 -26.86 31.25 22.40
CA ASP A 862 -26.15 32.52 22.40
C ASP A 862 -24.62 32.36 22.37
N VAL A 863 -24.06 31.28 22.92
CA VAL A 863 -22.64 30.93 22.77
C VAL A 863 -22.34 30.45 21.36
N LEU A 864 -23.22 29.63 20.79
CA LEU A 864 -23.11 29.16 19.40
C LEU A 864 -23.16 30.31 18.41
N ALA A 865 -24.21 31.15 18.48
CA ALA A 865 -24.42 32.24 17.53
C ALA A 865 -23.21 33.19 17.49
N ARG A 866 -22.73 33.59 18.68
CA ARG A 866 -21.54 34.42 18.81
C ARG A 866 -20.29 33.75 18.25
N LYS A 867 -20.04 32.46 18.53
CA LYS A 867 -18.86 31.75 18.02
C LYS A 867 -18.89 31.53 16.50
N TYR A 868 -20.06 31.30 15.92
CA TYR A 868 -20.22 31.24 14.46
C TYR A 868 -19.93 32.59 13.81
N ILE A 869 -20.42 33.69 14.41
CA ILE A 869 -20.15 35.06 13.94
C ILE A 869 -18.64 35.38 14.05
N GLU A 870 -18.00 35.05 15.17
CA GLU A 870 -16.54 35.18 15.35
C GLU A 870 -15.76 34.43 14.24
N GLU A 871 -16.15 33.22 13.86
CA GLU A 871 -15.49 32.47 12.77
C GLU A 871 -15.81 32.99 11.35
N ILE A 872 -17.02 33.53 11.13
CA ILE A 872 -17.38 34.19 9.86
C ILE A 872 -16.49 35.42 9.64
N ASP A 873 -16.36 36.28 10.65
CA ASP A 873 -15.52 37.48 10.53
C ASP A 873 -14.03 37.11 10.42
N ASN A 874 -13.55 36.12 11.19
CA ASN A 874 -12.18 35.60 11.08
C ASN A 874 -11.87 35.03 9.68
N VAL A 875 -12.81 34.31 9.03
CA VAL A 875 -12.56 33.81 7.67
C VAL A 875 -12.55 34.92 6.61
N ILE A 876 -13.32 35.99 6.80
CA ILE A 876 -13.32 37.21 5.95
C ILE A 876 -12.02 38.01 6.13
N GLU A 877 -11.48 38.08 7.34
CA GLU A 877 -10.17 38.68 7.60
C GLU A 877 -9.01 37.87 7.01
N THR A 878 -9.05 36.54 7.18
CA THR A 878 -7.97 35.65 6.73
C THR A 878 -8.03 35.25 5.26
N GLY A 879 -9.16 35.47 4.58
CA GLY A 879 -9.34 35.25 3.15
C GLY A 879 -9.79 33.84 2.75
N GLY A 880 -10.33 33.06 3.68
CA GLY A 880 -10.46 31.60 3.55
C GLY A 880 -11.81 31.05 3.05
N TYR A 881 -12.01 29.75 3.28
CA TYR A 881 -13.29 29.04 3.10
C TYR A 881 -13.86 28.59 4.45
N LEU A 882 -15.19 28.66 4.62
CA LEU A 882 -15.89 28.19 5.81
C LEU A 882 -17.19 27.45 5.46
N SER A 883 -17.42 26.32 6.14
CA SER A 883 -18.70 25.59 6.11
C SER A 883 -19.33 25.64 7.50
N THR A 884 -20.59 26.10 7.59
CA THR A 884 -21.38 25.97 8.82
C THR A 884 -22.36 24.82 8.71
N LEU A 885 -22.54 24.08 9.80
CA LEU A 885 -23.42 22.92 9.90
C LEU A 885 -24.46 23.13 11.02
N PHE A 886 -25.73 22.98 10.65
CA PHE A 886 -26.86 22.87 11.56
C PHE A 886 -27.59 21.53 11.37
N HIS A 887 -28.08 20.94 12.46
CA HIS A 887 -28.89 19.72 12.44
C HIS A 887 -30.34 20.05 12.81
N PRO A 888 -31.34 19.69 11.97
CA PRO A 888 -32.74 19.98 12.26
C PRO A 888 -33.28 19.29 13.52
N PHE A 889 -32.74 18.13 13.91
CA PHE A 889 -33.12 17.47 15.17
C PHE A 889 -32.60 18.18 16.44
N LEU A 890 -31.59 19.04 16.31
CA LEU A 890 -31.10 19.86 17.43
C LEU A 890 -31.80 21.22 17.49
N THR A 891 -32.36 21.71 16.40
CA THR A 891 -32.90 23.08 16.29
C THR A 891 -34.43 23.09 16.46
N ASN A 892 -34.91 22.43 17.52
CA ASN A 892 -36.33 22.23 17.82
C ASN A 892 -36.91 23.20 18.87
N THR A 893 -36.11 24.13 19.41
CA THR A 893 -36.57 25.18 20.33
C THR A 893 -36.51 26.57 19.69
N PRO A 894 -37.35 27.53 20.12
CA PRO A 894 -37.35 28.90 19.59
C PRO A 894 -35.99 29.60 19.70
N GLU A 895 -35.26 29.37 20.79
CA GLU A 895 -33.97 30.01 21.09
C GLU A 895 -32.88 29.49 20.15
N ARG A 896 -32.88 28.18 19.84
CA ARG A 896 -31.95 27.58 18.88
C ARG A 896 -32.24 28.01 17.45
N LEU A 897 -33.52 28.13 17.10
CA LEU A 897 -33.95 28.66 15.80
C LEU A 897 -33.56 30.15 15.65
N GLN A 898 -33.69 30.93 16.73
CA GLN A 898 -33.24 32.32 16.78
C GLN A 898 -31.72 32.45 16.65
N ALA A 899 -30.93 31.55 17.26
CA ALA A 899 -29.48 31.51 17.09
C ALA A 899 -29.08 31.24 15.62
N MET A 900 -29.74 30.29 14.94
CA MET A 900 -29.56 30.07 13.50
C MET A 900 -29.95 31.31 12.68
N GLU A 901 -31.06 31.98 13.00
CA GLU A 901 -31.47 33.21 12.31
C GLU A 901 -30.47 34.37 12.53
N GLN A 902 -29.84 34.49 13.71
CA GLN A 902 -28.79 35.48 13.96
C GLN A 902 -27.56 35.23 13.07
N VAL A 903 -27.09 33.98 12.97
CA VAL A 903 -25.98 33.59 12.08
C VAL A 903 -26.33 33.89 10.61
N LEU A 904 -27.54 33.54 10.16
CA LEU A 904 -27.98 33.81 8.79
C LEU A 904 -28.05 35.31 8.49
N ARG A 905 -28.55 36.14 9.42
CA ARG A 905 -28.60 37.60 9.26
C ARG A 905 -27.20 38.21 9.10
N HIS A 906 -26.24 37.80 9.94
CA HIS A 906 -24.85 38.25 9.84
C HIS A 906 -24.21 37.84 8.51
N LEU A 907 -24.40 36.58 8.11
CA LEU A 907 -23.90 36.05 6.85
C LEU A 907 -24.47 36.78 5.62
N VAL A 908 -25.77 37.08 5.62
CA VAL A 908 -26.42 37.88 4.57
C VAL A 908 -25.87 39.30 4.53
N GLN A 909 -25.69 39.95 5.68
CA GLN A 909 -25.07 41.27 5.73
C GLN A 909 -23.66 41.25 5.09
N ARG A 910 -22.83 40.25 5.42
CA ARG A 910 -21.49 40.10 4.82
C ARG A 910 -21.51 39.77 3.32
N ARG A 911 -22.52 39.03 2.84
CA ARG A 911 -22.74 38.81 1.39
C ARG A 911 -23.07 40.12 0.69
N ASP A 912 -23.99 40.89 1.26
CA ASP A 912 -24.51 42.12 0.66
C ASP A 912 -23.49 43.28 0.73
N GLU A 913 -22.59 43.26 1.73
CA GLU A 913 -21.36 44.08 1.80
C GLU A 913 -20.30 43.67 0.75
N GLY A 914 -20.46 42.53 0.09
CA GLY A 914 -19.54 42.00 -0.94
C GLY A 914 -18.38 41.16 -0.38
N ASP A 915 -18.30 40.94 0.93
CA ASP A 915 -17.20 40.24 1.59
C ASP A 915 -17.24 38.70 1.37
N VAL A 916 -18.42 38.12 1.09
CA VAL A 916 -18.63 36.65 1.04
C VAL A 916 -19.22 36.17 -0.29
N HIS A 917 -18.61 35.14 -0.88
CA HIS A 917 -19.12 34.41 -2.05
C HIS A 917 -19.63 33.01 -1.66
N PHE A 918 -20.83 32.63 -2.13
CA PHE A 918 -21.37 31.29 -1.89
C PHE A 918 -20.91 30.28 -2.94
N TRP A 919 -20.47 29.10 -2.50
CA TRP A 919 -19.98 28.03 -3.39
C TRP A 919 -21.12 27.31 -4.14
N LYS A 920 -21.59 27.91 -5.24
CA LYS A 920 -22.22 27.21 -6.38
C LYS A 920 -21.84 27.95 -7.67
N THR A 921 -20.91 27.40 -8.44
CA THR A 921 -20.39 28.04 -9.66
C THR A 921 -21.10 27.54 -10.92
N GLY A 922 -21.64 28.48 -11.70
CA GLY A 922 -21.90 28.24 -13.12
C GLY A 922 -20.57 28.26 -13.90
N GLY A 923 -20.25 27.20 -14.62
CA GLY A 923 -18.99 27.10 -15.35
C GLY A 923 -18.90 25.85 -16.22
N ILE A 924 -17.99 25.88 -17.19
CA ILE A 924 -17.71 24.76 -18.11
C ILE A 924 -16.20 24.54 -18.12
N GLY A 925 -15.74 23.44 -17.50
CA GLY A 925 -14.31 23.20 -17.27
C GLY A 925 -13.68 24.34 -16.44
N ASP A 926 -12.46 24.74 -16.79
CA ASP A 926 -11.76 25.86 -16.14
C ASP A 926 -12.42 27.24 -16.38
N SER A 927 -13.41 27.32 -17.28
CA SER A 927 -14.13 28.56 -17.59
C SER A 927 -15.29 28.77 -16.62
N VAL A 928 -14.99 29.41 -15.48
CA VAL A 928 -15.94 29.75 -14.42
C VAL A 928 -16.56 31.13 -14.64
N ILE A 929 -17.88 31.26 -14.50
CA ILE A 929 -18.60 32.54 -14.50
C ILE A 929 -18.26 33.27 -13.19
N LYS A 930 -17.54 34.40 -13.28
CA LYS A 930 -17.05 35.21 -12.13
C LYS A 930 -17.68 36.61 -12.04
N SER A 931 -18.69 36.86 -12.86
CA SER A 931 -19.44 38.11 -13.03
C SER A 931 -20.65 37.81 -13.93
N ASP A 932 -21.53 38.79 -14.15
CA ASP A 932 -22.57 38.68 -15.18
C ASP A 932 -21.99 38.22 -16.53
N LEU A 933 -22.67 37.28 -17.18
CA LEU A 933 -22.28 36.74 -18.48
C LEU A 933 -23.51 36.58 -19.37
N GLY A 934 -23.67 37.45 -20.36
CA GLY A 934 -24.61 37.20 -21.46
C GLY A 934 -24.29 35.87 -22.15
N LEU A 935 -25.30 35.10 -22.50
CA LEU A 935 -25.15 33.76 -23.08
C LEU A 935 -25.20 33.80 -24.63
N GLY A 936 -25.14 32.64 -25.26
CA GLY A 936 -25.33 32.46 -26.71
C GLY A 936 -24.07 32.61 -27.56
N HIS A 937 -23.90 31.68 -28.50
CA HIS A 937 -22.78 31.66 -29.45
C HIS A 937 -23.15 31.05 -30.82
N GLU A 938 -24.41 30.67 -31.01
CA GLU A 938 -24.96 30.18 -32.29
C GLU A 938 -25.98 31.23 -32.76
N SER A 939 -25.62 32.08 -33.71
CA SER A 939 -26.43 33.27 -34.02
C SER A 939 -26.27 33.76 -35.45
N ALA A 940 -27.37 34.32 -35.96
CA ALA A 940 -27.42 35.08 -37.21
C ALA A 940 -28.23 36.36 -36.99
N GLY A 941 -28.07 37.34 -37.89
CA GLY A 941 -28.74 38.63 -37.80
C GLY A 941 -28.47 39.52 -39.01
N ILE A 942 -28.76 40.81 -38.88
CA ILE A 942 -28.63 41.81 -39.94
C ILE A 942 -27.61 42.90 -39.56
N VAL A 943 -26.80 43.33 -40.53
CA VAL A 943 -25.84 44.42 -40.33
C VAL A 943 -26.59 45.75 -40.26
N VAL A 944 -26.81 46.26 -39.05
CA VAL A 944 -27.47 47.57 -38.83
C VAL A 944 -26.52 48.77 -38.91
N LYS A 945 -25.20 48.55 -38.73
CA LYS A 945 -24.17 49.60 -38.72
C LYS A 945 -22.80 49.00 -39.01
N THR A 946 -21.93 49.75 -39.70
CA THR A 946 -20.55 49.36 -40.01
C THR A 946 -19.52 50.31 -39.40
N GLY A 947 -18.32 49.80 -39.13
CA GLY A 947 -17.18 50.62 -38.71
C GLY A 947 -16.50 51.31 -39.90
N ARG A 948 -15.81 52.43 -39.67
CA ARG A 948 -15.17 53.25 -40.75
C ARG A 948 -14.19 52.48 -41.65
N ASN A 949 -13.61 51.38 -41.14
CA ASN A 949 -12.64 50.55 -41.86
C ASN A 949 -13.27 49.28 -42.49
N VAL A 950 -14.55 48.99 -42.24
CA VAL A 950 -15.27 47.87 -42.85
C VAL A 950 -15.36 48.10 -44.37
N ARG A 951 -15.12 47.05 -45.15
CA ARG A 951 -15.15 47.11 -46.63
C ARG A 951 -15.98 46.01 -47.26
N ARG A 952 -16.13 44.86 -46.59
CA ARG A 952 -16.78 43.67 -47.16
C ARG A 952 -18.29 43.62 -46.91
N LEU A 953 -18.77 44.33 -45.90
CA LEU A 953 -20.18 44.33 -45.46
C LEU A 953 -20.78 45.73 -45.55
N LYS A 954 -22.06 45.80 -45.92
CA LYS A 954 -22.89 47.01 -45.95
C LYS A 954 -24.08 46.87 -44.99
N ILE A 955 -24.72 48.00 -44.69
CA ILE A 955 -25.96 48.00 -43.91
C ILE A 955 -27.04 47.24 -44.69
N GLY A 956 -27.76 46.35 -44.01
CA GLY A 956 -28.78 45.47 -44.58
C GLY A 956 -28.29 44.05 -44.92
N ASP A 957 -26.99 43.77 -44.90
CA ASP A 957 -26.49 42.42 -45.18
C ASP A 957 -26.92 41.43 -44.08
N ARG A 958 -27.40 40.26 -44.50
CA ARG A 958 -27.77 39.14 -43.62
C ARG A 958 -26.52 38.32 -43.32
N VAL A 959 -26.23 38.03 -42.05
CA VAL A 959 -24.96 37.39 -41.63
C VAL A 959 -25.15 36.35 -40.54
N ALA A 960 -24.34 35.30 -40.55
CA ALA A 960 -24.09 34.40 -39.42
C ALA A 960 -22.76 34.74 -38.73
N LEU A 961 -22.69 34.50 -37.42
CA LEU A 961 -21.56 34.89 -36.57
C LEU A 961 -20.68 33.66 -36.27
N GLU A 962 -19.39 33.72 -36.62
CA GLU A 962 -18.39 32.74 -36.19
C GLU A 962 -17.79 33.17 -34.85
N CYS A 963 -18.31 32.62 -33.75
CA CYS A 963 -18.10 33.18 -32.41
C CYS A 963 -16.69 33.01 -31.81
N GLY A 964 -15.76 32.34 -32.49
CA GLY A 964 -14.38 32.14 -32.06
C GLY A 964 -13.38 33.04 -32.79
N ILE A 965 -13.07 34.20 -32.22
CA ILE A 965 -12.12 35.17 -32.78
C ILE A 965 -10.70 34.84 -32.31
N PRO A 966 -9.79 34.42 -33.20
CA PRO A 966 -8.39 34.17 -32.86
C PRO A 966 -7.59 35.48 -32.80
N CYS A 967 -6.47 35.50 -32.06
CA CYS A 967 -5.64 36.71 -31.96
C CYS A 967 -5.02 37.18 -33.29
N SER A 968 -4.99 36.31 -34.31
CA SER A 968 -4.55 36.62 -35.68
C SER A 968 -3.10 37.14 -35.80
N LYS A 969 -2.28 36.96 -34.75
CA LYS A 969 -0.88 37.40 -34.70
C LYS A 969 0.00 36.45 -35.53
N PRO A 970 0.98 36.95 -36.32
CA PRO A 970 1.94 36.09 -37.03
C PRO A 970 2.86 35.30 -36.08
N THR A 971 3.01 35.75 -34.83
CA THR A 971 3.72 35.04 -33.77
C THR A 971 2.93 33.88 -33.16
N CYS A 972 1.61 33.79 -33.40
CA CYS A 972 0.79 32.68 -32.93
C CYS A 972 0.83 31.52 -33.93
N GLU A 973 1.43 30.40 -33.54
CA GLU A 973 1.57 29.21 -34.41
C GLU A 973 0.21 28.69 -34.92
N ALA A 974 -0.79 28.60 -34.05
CA ALA A 974 -2.14 28.15 -34.40
C ALA A 974 -2.78 29.05 -35.48
N CYS A 975 -2.63 30.37 -35.37
CA CYS A 975 -3.11 31.31 -36.39
C CYS A 975 -2.32 31.16 -37.70
N ARG A 976 -0.97 31.19 -37.61
CA ARG A 976 -0.05 31.11 -38.76
C ARG A 976 -0.18 29.81 -39.57
N THR A 977 -0.61 28.72 -38.94
CA THR A 977 -0.76 27.39 -39.58
C THR A 977 -2.19 27.05 -40.00
N GLY A 978 -3.13 28.01 -39.97
CA GLY A 978 -4.54 27.76 -40.34
C GLY A 978 -5.24 26.78 -39.39
N ARG A 979 -4.88 26.81 -38.10
CA ARG A 979 -5.50 26.06 -36.99
C ARG A 979 -6.02 27.02 -35.93
N TYR A 980 -6.60 28.13 -36.37
CA TYR A 980 -6.91 29.29 -35.52
C TYR A 980 -7.88 28.98 -34.38
N ASN A 981 -8.69 27.93 -34.52
CA ASN A 981 -9.56 27.38 -33.49
C ASN A 981 -8.81 26.88 -32.24
N GLY A 982 -7.53 26.53 -32.38
CA GLY A 982 -6.62 26.21 -31.28
C GLY A 982 -5.73 27.38 -30.82
N CYS A 983 -6.09 28.63 -31.14
CA CYS A 983 -5.39 29.80 -30.66
C CYS A 983 -5.50 29.90 -29.12
N PRO A 984 -4.40 30.06 -28.37
CA PRO A 984 -4.46 30.19 -26.90
C PRO A 984 -5.12 31.51 -26.47
N ASP A 985 -4.88 32.58 -27.23
CA ASP A 985 -5.50 33.90 -27.06
C ASP A 985 -6.90 33.99 -27.73
N ILE A 986 -7.64 32.88 -27.90
CA ILE A 986 -8.94 32.91 -28.60
C ILE A 986 -10.02 33.58 -27.73
N ILE A 987 -10.71 34.55 -28.30
CA ILE A 987 -11.92 35.14 -27.73
C ILE A 987 -13.09 34.32 -28.25
N PHE A 988 -13.78 33.60 -27.37
CA PHE A 988 -15.01 32.89 -27.73
C PHE A 988 -16.20 33.50 -27.00
N TYR A 989 -17.16 34.06 -27.74
CA TYR A 989 -18.36 34.66 -27.14
C TYR A 989 -19.15 33.62 -26.33
N SER A 990 -19.73 34.04 -25.19
CA SER A 990 -20.38 33.16 -24.19
C SER A 990 -19.42 32.21 -23.44
N SER A 991 -18.10 32.34 -23.59
CA SER A 991 -17.13 31.71 -22.68
C SER A 991 -16.58 32.77 -21.70
N PRO A 992 -16.65 32.57 -20.36
CA PRO A 992 -16.14 33.52 -19.38
C PRO A 992 -14.71 34.00 -19.69
N PRO A 993 -14.41 35.32 -19.58
CA PRO A 993 -15.28 36.42 -19.15
C PRO A 993 -16.07 37.10 -20.28
N ILE A 994 -16.13 36.51 -21.49
CA ILE A 994 -16.62 37.18 -22.71
C ILE A 994 -18.13 36.97 -22.87
N HIS A 995 -18.92 38.03 -22.69
CA HIS A 995 -20.37 38.02 -22.94
C HIS A 995 -20.72 37.50 -24.34
N GLY A 996 -21.76 36.69 -24.43
CA GLY A 996 -22.28 36.08 -25.65
C GLY A 996 -23.12 36.97 -26.56
N THR A 997 -23.71 36.32 -27.55
CA THR A 997 -24.48 36.90 -28.66
C THR A 997 -26.00 36.91 -28.43
N LEU A 998 -26.52 36.34 -27.33
CA LEU A 998 -27.95 36.39 -26.99
C LEU A 998 -28.36 37.78 -26.49
N ARG A 999 -28.54 38.70 -27.45
CA ARG A 999 -28.82 40.12 -27.26
C ARG A 999 -29.21 40.76 -28.59
N ARG A 1000 -30.15 41.72 -28.59
CA ARG A 1000 -30.64 42.40 -29.81
C ARG A 1000 -29.57 43.06 -30.67
N TYR A 1001 -28.48 43.54 -30.05
CA TYR A 1001 -27.38 44.23 -30.76
C TYR A 1001 -26.03 43.70 -30.32
N HIS A 1002 -25.25 43.12 -31.24
CA HIS A 1002 -23.91 42.61 -31.01
C HIS A 1002 -22.88 43.30 -31.94
N VAL A 1003 -21.64 43.47 -31.46
CA VAL A 1003 -20.53 44.05 -32.23
C VAL A 1003 -19.53 42.94 -32.52
N HIS A 1004 -19.30 42.67 -33.81
CA HIS A 1004 -18.49 41.54 -34.29
C HIS A 1004 -17.50 42.03 -35.37
N PRO A 1005 -16.26 41.51 -35.45
CA PRO A 1005 -15.32 41.88 -36.51
C PRO A 1005 -15.77 41.42 -37.90
N GLU A 1006 -15.57 42.23 -38.94
CA GLU A 1006 -16.04 41.89 -40.30
C GLU A 1006 -15.42 40.60 -40.87
N ALA A 1007 -14.27 40.16 -40.35
CA ALA A 1007 -13.61 38.93 -40.81
C ALA A 1007 -14.37 37.64 -40.45
N TRP A 1008 -15.20 37.67 -39.40
CA TRP A 1008 -15.84 36.49 -38.79
C TRP A 1008 -17.38 36.50 -38.95
N LEU A 1009 -17.89 37.32 -39.87
CA LEU A 1009 -19.30 37.41 -40.24
C LEU A 1009 -19.53 36.81 -41.63
N HIS A 1010 -20.29 35.73 -41.73
CA HIS A 1010 -20.51 35.04 -43.01
C HIS A 1010 -21.83 35.48 -43.64
N VAL A 1011 -21.79 36.03 -44.86
CA VAL A 1011 -23.00 36.56 -45.54
C VAL A 1011 -23.92 35.40 -45.94
N LEU A 1012 -25.20 35.52 -45.59
CA LEU A 1012 -26.22 34.54 -45.89
C LEU A 1012 -26.90 34.86 -47.23
N PRO A 1013 -26.98 33.89 -48.18
CA PRO A 1013 -27.84 34.00 -49.35
C PRO A 1013 -29.32 34.13 -48.96
N ASP A 1014 -30.14 34.68 -49.86
CA ASP A 1014 -31.59 34.82 -49.66
C ASP A 1014 -32.32 33.48 -49.46
N SER A 1015 -31.74 32.37 -49.96
CA SER A 1015 -32.26 31.01 -49.77
C SER A 1015 -32.11 30.46 -48.35
N ILE A 1016 -31.23 31.03 -47.52
CA ILE A 1016 -30.96 30.58 -46.15
C ILE A 1016 -31.68 31.51 -45.17
N SER A 1017 -32.54 30.97 -44.29
CA SER A 1017 -33.22 31.73 -43.23
C SER A 1017 -32.26 32.14 -42.09
N TYR A 1018 -32.68 33.05 -41.21
CA TYR A 1018 -31.89 33.34 -39.99
C TYR A 1018 -31.83 32.14 -39.04
N GLU A 1019 -32.89 31.33 -38.98
CA GLU A 1019 -32.92 30.07 -38.23
C GLU A 1019 -31.82 29.12 -38.72
N GLU A 1020 -31.70 28.89 -40.02
CA GLU A 1020 -30.63 28.08 -40.61
C GLU A 1020 -29.25 28.73 -40.44
N GLY A 1021 -29.17 30.05 -40.56
CA GLY A 1021 -27.96 30.82 -40.34
C GLY A 1021 -27.37 30.63 -38.94
N ALA A 1022 -28.21 30.53 -37.90
CA ALA A 1022 -27.77 30.21 -36.55
C ALA A 1022 -27.26 28.76 -36.42
N LEU A 1023 -27.83 27.82 -37.20
CA LEU A 1023 -27.43 26.41 -37.21
C LEU A 1023 -26.16 26.12 -38.02
N LEU A 1024 -25.58 27.13 -38.69
CA LEU A 1024 -24.26 27.01 -39.33
C LEU A 1024 -23.15 26.73 -38.31
N GLU A 1025 -23.30 27.12 -37.04
CA GLU A 1025 -22.34 26.85 -35.97
C GLU A 1025 -22.23 25.33 -35.70
N PRO A 1026 -23.31 24.61 -35.31
CA PRO A 1026 -23.24 23.17 -35.08
C PRO A 1026 -23.01 22.37 -36.37
N LEU A 1027 -23.39 22.87 -37.56
CA LEU A 1027 -22.99 22.25 -38.83
C LEU A 1027 -21.49 22.40 -39.08
N SER A 1028 -20.90 23.55 -38.75
CA SER A 1028 -19.46 23.77 -38.85
C SER A 1028 -18.66 22.85 -37.92
N VAL A 1029 -19.19 22.54 -36.72
CA VAL A 1029 -18.66 21.51 -35.80
C VAL A 1029 -18.64 20.13 -36.47
N ALA A 1030 -19.77 19.69 -37.03
CA ALA A 1030 -19.90 18.38 -37.67
C ALA A 1030 -18.99 18.22 -38.90
N LEU A 1031 -18.93 19.25 -39.76
CA LEU A 1031 -18.04 19.26 -40.93
C LEU A 1031 -16.56 19.19 -40.54
N ALA A 1032 -16.15 19.91 -39.49
CA ALA A 1032 -14.79 19.83 -38.96
C ALA A 1032 -14.47 18.44 -38.40
N GLY A 1033 -15.46 17.73 -37.85
CA GLY A 1033 -15.34 16.32 -37.45
C GLY A 1033 -15.11 15.39 -38.66
N ILE A 1034 -15.90 15.54 -39.72
CA ILE A 1034 -15.82 14.75 -40.96
C ILE A 1034 -14.48 14.95 -41.68
N GLU A 1035 -14.02 16.20 -41.80
CA GLU A 1035 -12.72 16.50 -42.41
C GLU A 1035 -11.55 15.91 -41.61
N ARG A 1036 -11.67 15.87 -40.28
CA ARG A 1036 -10.63 15.39 -39.37
C ARG A 1036 -10.59 13.87 -39.24
N SER A 1037 -11.73 13.19 -39.36
CA SER A 1037 -11.79 11.73 -39.47
C SER A 1037 -11.26 11.24 -40.82
N GLY A 1038 -11.36 12.07 -41.87
CA GLY A 1038 -10.92 11.74 -43.22
C GLY A 1038 -11.90 10.83 -43.96
N LEU A 1039 -13.18 10.86 -43.57
CA LEU A 1039 -14.29 10.09 -44.13
C LEU A 1039 -14.41 10.29 -45.64
N ARG A 1040 -14.54 9.19 -46.38
CA ARG A 1040 -14.68 9.15 -47.85
C ARG A 1040 -16.04 8.59 -48.26
N LEU A 1041 -16.38 8.80 -49.53
CA LEU A 1041 -17.54 8.20 -50.18
C LEU A 1041 -17.49 6.66 -50.03
N GLY A 1042 -18.54 6.07 -49.47
CA GLY A 1042 -18.64 4.62 -49.25
C GLY A 1042 -17.96 4.10 -47.98
N ASP A 1043 -17.40 4.96 -47.11
CA ASP A 1043 -16.85 4.51 -45.83
C ASP A 1043 -17.99 4.15 -44.83
N PRO A 1044 -17.82 3.09 -44.02
CA PRO A 1044 -18.73 2.77 -42.91
C PRO A 1044 -18.55 3.75 -41.75
N LEU A 1045 -19.65 4.22 -41.15
CA LEU A 1045 -19.63 5.17 -40.03
C LEU A 1045 -20.54 4.73 -38.88
N VAL A 1046 -20.09 4.92 -37.64
CA VAL A 1046 -20.91 4.87 -36.42
C VAL A 1046 -20.96 6.27 -35.79
N ILE A 1047 -22.15 6.74 -35.44
CA ILE A 1047 -22.39 7.98 -34.71
C ILE A 1047 -22.94 7.62 -33.32
N CYS A 1048 -22.22 8.01 -32.26
CA CYS A 1048 -22.63 7.74 -30.89
C CYS A 1048 -23.39 8.95 -30.31
N GLY A 1049 -24.68 8.78 -30.06
CA GLY A 1049 -25.62 9.82 -29.68
C GLY A 1049 -26.39 10.39 -30.88
N ALA A 1050 -27.72 10.47 -30.75
CA ALA A 1050 -28.66 11.12 -31.67
C ALA A 1050 -29.19 12.44 -31.10
N GLY A 1051 -28.41 13.11 -30.25
CA GLY A 1051 -28.61 14.52 -29.89
C GLY A 1051 -28.30 15.46 -31.07
N PRO A 1052 -28.35 16.80 -30.90
CA PRO A 1052 -28.24 17.76 -32.00
C PRO A 1052 -26.97 17.60 -32.84
N ILE A 1053 -25.80 17.49 -32.19
CA ILE A 1053 -24.51 17.27 -32.87
C ILE A 1053 -24.52 15.92 -33.61
N GLY A 1054 -25.14 14.88 -33.06
CA GLY A 1054 -25.28 13.57 -33.71
C GLY A 1054 -26.16 13.62 -34.96
N MET A 1055 -27.29 14.34 -34.90
CA MET A 1055 -28.19 14.55 -36.04
C MET A 1055 -27.54 15.37 -37.16
N VAL A 1056 -26.82 16.44 -36.81
CA VAL A 1056 -26.11 17.27 -37.78
C VAL A 1056 -24.93 16.48 -38.38
N SER A 1057 -24.23 15.66 -37.59
CA SER A 1057 -23.21 14.73 -38.08
C SER A 1057 -23.79 13.66 -38.99
N LEU A 1058 -25.00 13.16 -38.72
CA LEU A 1058 -25.71 12.20 -39.58
C LEU A 1058 -26.06 12.82 -40.94
N LEU A 1059 -26.59 14.04 -40.96
CA LEU A 1059 -26.89 14.77 -42.20
C LEU A 1059 -25.61 15.06 -43.01
N ALA A 1060 -24.56 15.55 -42.35
CA ALA A 1060 -23.30 15.83 -43.01
C ALA A 1060 -22.58 14.57 -43.52
N ALA A 1061 -22.62 13.46 -42.77
CA ALA A 1061 -22.08 12.17 -43.22
C ALA A 1061 -22.94 11.52 -44.32
N HIS A 1062 -24.26 11.77 -44.31
CA HIS A 1062 -25.15 11.35 -45.39
C HIS A 1062 -24.77 12.04 -46.70
N ALA A 1063 -24.59 13.37 -46.67
CA ALA A 1063 -24.14 14.19 -47.78
C ALA A 1063 -22.71 13.84 -48.24
N ALA A 1064 -21.80 13.51 -47.32
CA ALA A 1064 -20.46 13.00 -47.63
C ALA A 1064 -20.47 11.57 -48.26
N GLY A 1065 -21.63 10.91 -48.31
CA GLY A 1065 -21.77 9.62 -48.98
C GLY A 1065 -21.33 8.40 -48.15
N ALA A 1066 -21.24 8.52 -46.83
CA ALA A 1066 -20.91 7.38 -45.96
C ALA A 1066 -21.98 6.27 -46.05
N ALA A 1067 -21.56 5.01 -46.08
CA ALA A 1067 -22.42 3.85 -46.17
C ALA A 1067 -21.69 2.54 -45.75
N PRO A 1068 -22.28 1.71 -44.86
CA PRO A 1068 -23.46 1.96 -44.05
C PRO A 1068 -23.22 3.02 -42.96
N ILE A 1069 -24.29 3.70 -42.55
CA ILE A 1069 -24.28 4.61 -41.39
C ILE A 1069 -25.08 3.96 -40.27
N VAL A 1070 -24.46 3.80 -39.11
CA VAL A 1070 -25.11 3.39 -37.86
C VAL A 1070 -25.19 4.60 -36.93
N ILE A 1071 -26.32 4.81 -36.26
CA ILE A 1071 -26.46 5.81 -35.19
C ILE A 1071 -27.01 5.15 -33.93
N THR A 1072 -26.47 5.53 -32.78
CA THR A 1072 -26.84 4.98 -31.48
C THR A 1072 -27.35 6.06 -30.54
N ASP A 1073 -28.31 5.74 -29.68
CA ASP A 1073 -28.78 6.60 -28.59
C ASP A 1073 -29.43 5.69 -27.52
N LEU A 1074 -29.83 6.30 -26.41
CA LEU A 1074 -30.63 5.69 -25.35
C LEU A 1074 -32.14 5.94 -25.59
N ASP A 1075 -32.48 7.09 -26.20
CA ASP A 1075 -33.85 7.51 -26.48
C ASP A 1075 -34.30 7.08 -27.89
N GLU A 1076 -35.26 6.16 -27.94
CA GLU A 1076 -35.87 5.67 -29.18
C GLU A 1076 -36.58 6.78 -29.97
N ASN A 1077 -37.05 7.86 -29.33
CA ASN A 1077 -37.65 9.00 -30.02
C ASN A 1077 -36.61 9.73 -30.89
N ARG A 1078 -35.37 9.84 -30.40
CA ARG A 1078 -34.24 10.43 -31.15
C ARG A 1078 -33.82 9.50 -32.28
N LEU A 1079 -33.74 8.19 -32.04
CA LEU A 1079 -33.48 7.21 -33.10
C LEU A 1079 -34.53 7.24 -34.20
N ALA A 1080 -35.83 7.31 -33.86
CA ALA A 1080 -36.91 7.48 -34.82
C ALA A 1080 -36.79 8.77 -35.64
N MET A 1081 -36.38 9.88 -35.01
CA MET A 1081 -36.09 11.13 -35.74
C MET A 1081 -34.88 11.02 -36.67
N ALA A 1082 -33.80 10.34 -36.24
CA ALA A 1082 -32.64 10.08 -37.09
C ALA A 1082 -33.02 9.25 -38.32
N LYS A 1083 -33.88 8.24 -38.12
CA LYS A 1083 -34.45 7.41 -39.19
C LYS A 1083 -35.35 8.20 -40.14
N ARG A 1084 -36.08 9.20 -39.64
CA ARG A 1084 -36.88 10.14 -40.46
C ARG A 1084 -36.00 11.08 -41.30
N LEU A 1085 -34.90 11.59 -40.72
CA LEU A 1085 -33.95 12.48 -41.41
C LEU A 1085 -33.17 11.75 -42.50
N VAL A 1086 -32.68 10.55 -42.22
CA VAL A 1086 -31.88 9.75 -43.16
C VAL A 1086 -32.41 8.31 -43.18
N PRO A 1087 -33.35 7.96 -44.08
CA PRO A 1087 -33.97 6.63 -44.13
C PRO A 1087 -32.98 5.47 -44.25
N ARG A 1088 -31.79 5.69 -44.84
CA ARG A 1088 -30.72 4.68 -44.96
C ARG A 1088 -29.94 4.40 -43.67
N VAL A 1089 -30.12 5.19 -42.61
CA VAL A 1089 -29.42 5.00 -41.34
C VAL A 1089 -29.91 3.73 -40.62
N ARG A 1090 -29.00 3.04 -39.94
CA ARG A 1090 -29.29 1.89 -39.07
C ARG A 1090 -29.27 2.39 -37.62
N THR A 1091 -30.40 2.31 -36.93
CA THR A 1091 -30.56 2.78 -35.55
C THR A 1091 -30.30 1.63 -34.57
N ILE A 1092 -29.56 1.88 -33.48
CA ILE A 1092 -29.33 0.92 -32.40
C ILE A 1092 -29.59 1.59 -31.06
N GLN A 1093 -30.59 1.09 -30.33
CA GLN A 1093 -30.83 1.52 -28.95
C GLN A 1093 -29.84 0.85 -28.01
N ILE A 1094 -29.04 1.66 -27.31
CA ILE A 1094 -28.04 1.17 -26.35
C ILE A 1094 -28.73 0.75 -25.06
N GLN A 1095 -28.52 -0.50 -24.65
CA GLN A 1095 -29.04 -1.02 -23.39
C GLN A 1095 -28.07 -0.66 -22.26
N ARG A 1096 -28.50 0.15 -21.28
CA ARG A 1096 -27.63 0.65 -20.19
C ARG A 1096 -27.09 -0.50 -19.33
N ASP A 1097 -27.93 -1.48 -19.04
CA ASP A 1097 -27.63 -2.58 -18.11
C ASP A 1097 -26.89 -3.75 -18.80
N ALA A 1098 -26.72 -3.68 -20.12
CA ALA A 1098 -25.98 -4.69 -20.87
C ALA A 1098 -24.47 -4.41 -20.85
N HIS A 1099 -23.67 -5.47 -20.63
CA HIS A 1099 -22.22 -5.38 -20.74
C HIS A 1099 -21.78 -4.71 -22.06
N ALA A 1100 -20.78 -3.82 -21.98
CA ALA A 1100 -20.29 -3.05 -23.14
C ALA A 1100 -19.96 -3.91 -24.38
N LYS A 1101 -19.52 -5.15 -24.19
CA LYS A 1101 -19.26 -6.11 -25.27
C LYS A 1101 -20.54 -6.49 -26.05
N ALA A 1102 -21.69 -6.62 -25.39
CA ALA A 1102 -22.96 -6.92 -26.06
C ALA A 1102 -23.42 -5.75 -26.94
N ASN A 1103 -23.39 -4.52 -26.41
CA ASN A 1103 -23.66 -3.31 -27.20
C ASN A 1103 -22.67 -3.17 -28.38
N ALA A 1104 -21.39 -3.50 -28.19
CA ALA A 1104 -20.39 -3.48 -29.26
C ALA A 1104 -20.68 -4.51 -30.38
N GLU A 1105 -21.10 -5.73 -30.05
CA GLU A 1105 -21.45 -6.74 -31.08
C GLU A 1105 -22.75 -6.37 -31.82
N LEU A 1106 -23.72 -5.72 -31.17
CA LEU A 1106 -24.89 -5.13 -31.86
C LEU A 1106 -24.48 -4.05 -32.87
N ILE A 1107 -23.57 -3.15 -32.48
CA ILE A 1107 -23.04 -2.10 -33.38
C ILE A 1107 -22.26 -2.72 -34.55
N LYS A 1108 -21.40 -3.72 -34.30
CA LYS A 1108 -20.68 -4.45 -35.36
C LYS A 1108 -21.62 -5.16 -36.32
N GLY A 1109 -22.64 -5.85 -35.81
CA GLY A 1109 -23.66 -6.49 -36.63
C GLY A 1109 -24.42 -5.49 -37.50
N ALA A 1110 -24.76 -4.32 -36.93
CA ALA A 1110 -25.39 -3.22 -37.65
C ALA A 1110 -24.45 -2.56 -38.68
N LEU A 1111 -23.14 -2.52 -38.45
CA LEU A 1111 -22.17 -1.92 -39.36
C LEU A 1111 -21.71 -2.89 -40.46
N GLY A 1112 -21.65 -4.19 -40.19
CA GLY A 1112 -21.13 -5.22 -41.10
C GLY A 1112 -19.61 -5.30 -41.15
N CYS A 1113 -18.90 -4.49 -40.37
CA CYS A 1113 -17.44 -4.51 -40.22
C CYS A 1113 -17.05 -4.04 -38.80
N GLU A 1114 -15.76 -4.08 -38.46
CA GLU A 1114 -15.29 -3.45 -37.22
C GLU A 1114 -15.22 -1.92 -37.34
N ALA A 1115 -15.59 -1.22 -36.27
CA ALA A 1115 -15.54 0.23 -36.19
C ALA A 1115 -14.19 0.72 -35.65
N LYS A 1116 -13.69 1.84 -36.19
CA LYS A 1116 -12.63 2.66 -35.55
C LYS A 1116 -13.29 3.59 -34.51
N LEU A 1117 -12.63 3.82 -33.37
CA LEU A 1117 -13.29 4.25 -32.12
C LEU A 1117 -12.50 5.33 -31.34
N ASP A 1118 -13.20 6.34 -30.84
CA ASP A 1118 -12.73 7.51 -30.04
C ASP A 1118 -14.00 8.17 -29.43
N PHE A 1119 -14.21 8.40 -28.13
CA PHE A 1119 -13.51 8.10 -26.86
C PHE A 1119 -14.54 7.38 -25.92
N GLN A 1120 -14.44 7.16 -24.60
CA GLN A 1120 -13.52 7.53 -23.51
C GLN A 1120 -13.05 6.28 -22.73
N SER A 1121 -12.07 6.44 -21.81
CA SER A 1121 -11.25 5.38 -21.21
C SER A 1121 -10.54 4.54 -22.30
N ILE A 1122 -9.25 4.80 -22.54
CA ILE A 1122 -8.53 4.10 -23.61
C ILE A 1122 -8.12 2.72 -23.10
N PRO A 1123 -8.63 1.60 -23.65
CA PRO A 1123 -7.93 0.33 -23.55
C PRO A 1123 -6.70 0.41 -24.47
N PHE A 1124 -5.64 1.13 -24.03
CA PHE A 1124 -4.50 1.51 -24.88
C PHE A 1124 -3.93 0.32 -25.67
N MET A 1125 -3.80 -0.84 -25.03
CA MET A 1125 -3.36 -2.06 -25.70
C MET A 1125 -4.31 -2.52 -26.80
N HIS A 1126 -5.64 -2.40 -26.64
CA HIS A 1126 -6.60 -2.79 -27.67
C HIS A 1126 -6.63 -1.80 -28.85
N ALA A 1127 -6.47 -0.50 -28.57
CA ALA A 1127 -6.33 0.52 -29.61
C ALA A 1127 -5.03 0.33 -30.40
N SER A 1128 -3.92 0.05 -29.70
CA SER A 1128 -2.60 -0.24 -30.28
C SER A 1128 -2.60 -1.54 -31.11
N PHE A 1129 -3.13 -2.65 -30.58
CA PHE A 1129 -3.22 -3.93 -31.30
C PHE A 1129 -4.11 -3.89 -32.55
N ARG A 1130 -4.92 -2.86 -32.73
CA ARG A 1130 -5.85 -2.71 -33.87
C ARG A 1130 -5.61 -1.43 -34.69
N GLU A 1131 -4.49 -0.75 -34.45
CA GLU A 1131 -4.08 0.49 -35.15
C GLU A 1131 -5.21 1.53 -35.21
N ILE A 1132 -5.88 1.75 -34.07
CA ILE A 1132 -6.99 2.70 -33.95
C ILE A 1132 -6.46 4.12 -33.71
N ASP A 1133 -6.53 4.94 -34.76
CA ASP A 1133 -6.32 6.39 -34.71
C ASP A 1133 -7.38 7.10 -33.84
N ILE A 1134 -6.95 7.96 -32.93
CA ILE A 1134 -7.78 8.78 -32.03
C ILE A 1134 -7.52 10.25 -32.36
N ARG A 1135 -8.57 11.06 -32.58
CA ARG A 1135 -8.47 12.42 -33.16
C ARG A 1135 -9.50 13.40 -32.59
N CYS A 1136 -9.31 13.81 -31.33
CA CYS A 1136 -10.14 14.81 -30.66
C CYS A 1136 -10.42 16.05 -31.54
N GLN A 1137 -11.69 16.42 -31.72
CA GLN A 1137 -12.13 17.60 -32.47
C GLN A 1137 -12.50 18.74 -31.51
N PHE A 1138 -12.20 19.99 -31.89
CA PHE A 1138 -12.48 21.18 -31.08
C PHE A 1138 -13.04 22.29 -31.97
N ARG A 1139 -14.34 22.59 -31.80
CA ARG A 1139 -15.10 23.60 -32.57
C ARG A 1139 -14.94 23.41 -34.08
N TYR A 1140 -14.50 24.43 -34.81
CA TYR A 1140 -14.47 24.46 -36.28
C TYR A 1140 -13.31 25.32 -36.77
N LYS A 1141 -12.88 25.10 -38.00
CA LYS A 1141 -12.01 26.01 -38.75
C LYS A 1141 -12.41 25.98 -40.22
N GLU A 1142 -12.57 27.14 -40.84
CA GLU A 1142 -12.83 27.30 -42.30
C GLU A 1142 -14.05 26.52 -42.84
N THR A 1143 -14.99 26.11 -41.97
CA THR A 1143 -16.16 25.28 -42.34
C THR A 1143 -17.44 26.08 -42.56
N TYR A 1144 -17.59 27.30 -42.04
CA TYR A 1144 -18.78 28.13 -42.24
C TYR A 1144 -19.14 28.35 -43.73
N PRO A 1145 -18.20 28.70 -44.64
CA PRO A 1145 -18.50 28.81 -46.06
C PRO A 1145 -18.98 27.49 -46.68
N LYS A 1146 -18.44 26.35 -46.22
CA LYS A 1146 -18.87 25.01 -46.68
C LYS A 1146 -20.26 24.67 -46.17
N ALA A 1147 -20.57 25.01 -44.92
CA ALA A 1147 -21.89 24.85 -44.33
C ALA A 1147 -22.95 25.67 -45.09
N ILE A 1148 -22.63 26.92 -45.47
CA ILE A 1148 -23.50 27.77 -46.31
C ILE A 1148 -23.77 27.10 -47.66
N MET A 1149 -22.73 26.65 -48.37
CA MET A 1149 -22.90 25.98 -49.67
C MET A 1149 -23.74 24.70 -49.57
N LEU A 1150 -23.54 23.87 -48.55
CA LEU A 1150 -24.30 22.62 -48.39
C LEU A 1150 -25.80 22.85 -48.12
N ILE A 1151 -26.15 23.94 -47.43
CA ILE A 1151 -27.56 24.32 -47.24
C ILE A 1151 -28.11 25.00 -48.50
N SER A 1152 -27.37 25.91 -49.14
CA SER A 1152 -27.87 26.65 -50.32
C SER A 1152 -28.12 25.75 -51.53
N GLU A 1153 -27.32 24.70 -51.71
CA GLU A 1153 -27.51 23.67 -52.75
C GLU A 1153 -28.52 22.58 -52.35
N GLY A 1154 -29.15 22.68 -51.17
CA GLY A 1154 -30.15 21.72 -50.70
C GLY A 1154 -29.61 20.34 -50.33
N LEU A 1155 -28.29 20.19 -50.15
CA LEU A 1155 -27.65 18.92 -49.78
C LEU A 1155 -27.84 18.57 -48.30
N ILE A 1156 -28.13 19.57 -47.46
CA ILE A 1156 -28.43 19.42 -46.02
C ILE A 1156 -29.60 20.34 -45.65
N ASP A 1157 -30.69 19.76 -45.14
CA ASP A 1157 -31.79 20.51 -44.50
C ASP A 1157 -31.67 20.43 -42.97
N LEU A 1158 -31.52 21.58 -42.32
CA LEU A 1158 -31.41 21.70 -40.86
C LEU A 1158 -32.73 22.09 -40.18
N LYS A 1159 -33.76 22.54 -40.93
CA LYS A 1159 -35.03 23.04 -40.36
C LYS A 1159 -35.74 22.00 -39.46
N PRO A 1160 -35.76 20.70 -39.79
CA PRO A 1160 -36.44 19.69 -38.96
C PRO A 1160 -35.78 19.47 -37.59
N LEU A 1161 -34.58 20.01 -37.35
CA LEU A 1161 -33.90 19.96 -36.05
C LEU A 1161 -34.49 20.96 -35.04
N VAL A 1162 -35.09 22.06 -35.52
CA VAL A 1162 -35.70 23.11 -34.69
C VAL A 1162 -37.07 22.65 -34.21
N THR A 1163 -37.07 22.06 -33.01
CA THR A 1163 -38.27 21.52 -32.36
C THR A 1163 -39.06 22.57 -31.57
N HIS A 1164 -38.39 23.61 -31.05
CA HIS A 1164 -39.01 24.64 -30.22
C HIS A 1164 -38.50 26.02 -30.61
N ARG A 1165 -39.40 27.02 -30.56
CA ARG A 1165 -39.16 28.43 -30.86
C ARG A 1165 -39.74 29.27 -29.71
N PHE A 1166 -39.00 30.28 -29.31
CA PHE A 1166 -39.34 31.21 -28.22
C PHE A 1166 -38.94 32.64 -28.63
N ALA A 1167 -39.65 33.64 -28.14
CA ALA A 1167 -39.20 35.04 -28.25
C ALA A 1167 -37.99 35.29 -27.32
N LEU A 1168 -37.17 36.30 -27.62
CA LEU A 1168 -35.99 36.65 -26.81
C LEU A 1168 -36.33 36.90 -25.33
N GLU A 1169 -37.50 37.49 -25.06
CA GLU A 1169 -38.05 37.74 -23.72
C GLU A 1169 -38.34 36.43 -22.96
N GLN A 1170 -38.65 35.36 -23.67
CA GLN A 1170 -38.88 34.01 -23.15
C GLN A 1170 -37.57 33.19 -23.06
N GLY A 1171 -36.43 33.87 -22.97
CA GLY A 1171 -35.11 33.24 -22.91
C GLY A 1171 -34.99 32.22 -21.78
N ARG A 1172 -35.62 32.47 -20.63
CA ARG A 1172 -35.61 31.55 -19.49
C ARG A 1172 -36.35 30.26 -19.81
N GLU A 1173 -37.57 30.36 -20.34
CA GLU A 1173 -38.42 29.23 -20.74
C GLU A 1173 -37.75 28.40 -21.84
N ALA A 1174 -37.01 29.05 -22.75
CA ALA A 1174 -36.21 28.37 -23.76
C ALA A 1174 -35.04 27.57 -23.15
N PHE A 1175 -34.36 28.10 -22.13
CA PHE A 1175 -33.33 27.34 -21.40
C PHE A 1175 -33.93 26.21 -20.57
N GLU A 1176 -35.09 26.43 -19.92
CA GLU A 1176 -35.82 25.38 -19.20
C GLU A 1176 -36.20 24.24 -20.15
N ALA A 1177 -36.81 24.53 -21.30
CA ALA A 1177 -37.16 23.56 -22.34
C ALA A 1177 -35.95 22.87 -22.99
N ALA A 1178 -34.81 23.56 -23.12
CA ALA A 1178 -33.56 22.94 -23.60
C ALA A 1178 -32.91 22.03 -22.53
N SER A 1179 -33.13 22.31 -21.25
CA SER A 1179 -32.59 21.54 -20.13
C SER A 1179 -33.42 20.31 -19.75
N ASP A 1180 -34.73 20.32 -20.03
CA ASP A 1180 -35.63 19.20 -19.73
C ASP A 1180 -35.65 18.16 -20.87
N PRO A 1181 -35.16 16.92 -20.65
CA PRO A 1181 -35.29 15.84 -21.63
C PRO A 1181 -36.75 15.49 -21.94
N SER A 1182 -37.70 15.76 -21.03
CA SER A 1182 -39.11 15.43 -21.19
C SER A 1182 -39.83 16.29 -22.23
N ALA A 1183 -39.34 17.52 -22.47
CA ALA A 1183 -39.78 18.40 -23.55
C ALA A 1183 -39.51 17.83 -24.96
N LYS A 1184 -38.73 16.74 -25.08
CA LYS A 1184 -38.29 16.16 -26.36
C LYS A 1184 -37.60 17.17 -27.28
N ALA A 1185 -36.96 18.18 -26.69
CA ALA A 1185 -36.21 19.17 -27.43
C ALA A 1185 -35.01 18.52 -28.14
N VAL A 1186 -34.82 18.85 -29.42
CA VAL A 1186 -33.58 18.59 -30.15
C VAL A 1186 -32.85 19.91 -30.26
N LYS A 1187 -33.33 20.84 -31.09
CA LYS A 1187 -32.88 22.24 -31.06
C LYS A 1187 -34.00 23.16 -30.60
N VAL A 1188 -33.63 24.09 -29.73
CA VAL A 1188 -34.43 25.24 -29.29
C VAL A 1188 -33.82 26.49 -29.93
N GLN A 1189 -34.64 27.38 -30.45
CA GLN A 1189 -34.22 28.67 -30.99
C GLN A 1189 -34.94 29.83 -30.31
N LEU A 1190 -34.21 30.94 -30.15
CA LEU A 1190 -34.70 32.23 -29.67
C LEU A 1190 -34.76 33.19 -30.85
N LEU A 1191 -35.91 33.84 -31.03
CA LEU A 1191 -36.21 34.77 -32.11
C LEU A 1191 -36.42 36.17 -31.54
N ASP A 1192 -35.93 37.19 -32.25
CA ASP A 1192 -36.14 38.62 -31.97
C ASP A 1192 -36.82 39.16 -33.25
N GLU A 1193 -38.12 39.46 -33.16
CA GLU A 1193 -38.99 39.86 -34.29
C GLU A 1193 -38.94 41.36 -34.60
#